data_AF-A0A9E4JB85-F1
#
_entry.id   AF-A0A9E4JB85-F1
#
_cell.length_a   1.000
_cell.length_b   1.000
_cell.length_c   1.000
_cell.angle_alpha   90.00
_cell.angle_beta   90.00
_cell.angle_gamma   90.00
#
_symmetry.space_group_name_H-M   'P 1'
#
loop_
_entity.id
_entity.type
_entity.pdbx_description
1 polymer ?
#
loop_
_entity_poly.entity_id
_entity_poly.type
_entity_poly.pdbx_seq_one_letter_code
_entity_poly.pdbx_strand_id
1 'polypeptide(L)'
;MGFAALVTLAALAGTNTEIVVAGQKFDVGRPVVLWDDTERGFDGYAETCLEDKAKASSPCCQGRFKRFGTRSGLKTRSLEALQGVVKQFVLHHDGCVNSRSCFHSMHDLPRHDGGCGLSAHFMVDADGTIYQTLDLLERAYHAEQANPISVGVEICNRADASRDELAKLPPDYRTRPVKDVLINGRHYKAFDFRPEQYRSVIALARAMVRIFPQIGPVIPVGEDGQPLLDTLPDPNAFAGIVGHLHVDAEGHKWDPGAFDWKKLLSALNGYYLPQQLGGYTRFPFDDEPTINRTARVAFESVEERSSGHFPLSPGGLVRAGVNLRGLPGTPVRAPVRGTIVAARFGRHGRSSTSFVLIKHELQMPRGPMTFFSLLAHLEPGLMEDPERSGVPWLETLVRERNRRALSTLKLGNVALLEEPVESGEIVGTVGFVKRGSEVGPETRFDIFSAERLPVDTGRFLKHVDAVQDGPWVRRGMVLDLLTRTGAKRLDPAALANFFRSDNLDARQALRRMVLHHAHEWGDKLGPAAFLASPELEGLSEADKRHVFDEAIRPYVFWNAALSEHADLPADQVVYSYNPITFLALLAAQQANTRLRWPAADIADRDVVPLARAADLAVWTTPPAFIPLEAPLFGPLVELEIVPRKREEIPLIELPTLER
;
A
#
# COMPACT_ATOMS: atom_id res chain seq x y z
N MET A 1 -3.67 12.70 -33.22
CA MET A 1 -2.44 13.23 -32.60
C MET A 1 -1.78 12.10 -31.83
N GLY A 2 -0.87 11.39 -32.48
CA GLY A 2 -0.35 10.08 -32.04
C GLY A 2 1.15 10.10 -31.77
N PHE A 3 1.64 11.08 -31.02
CA PHE A 3 3.08 11.21 -30.74
C PHE A 3 3.44 11.31 -29.25
N ALA A 4 2.46 11.42 -28.34
CA ALA A 4 2.73 11.52 -26.90
C ALA A 4 2.73 10.16 -26.16
N ALA A 5 2.00 9.16 -26.67
CA ALA A 5 1.89 7.83 -26.03
C ALA A 5 3.08 6.90 -26.33
N LEU A 6 3.83 7.14 -27.40
CA LEU A 6 5.03 6.34 -27.72
C LEU A 6 6.29 6.79 -26.97
N VAL A 7 6.31 8.01 -26.42
CA VAL A 7 7.47 8.53 -25.68
C VAL A 7 7.56 7.96 -24.26
N THR A 8 6.46 7.46 -23.70
CA THR A 8 6.43 6.91 -22.32
C THR A 8 6.88 5.44 -22.23
N LEU A 9 6.80 4.66 -23.31
CA LEU A 9 7.26 3.26 -23.31
C LEU A 9 8.75 3.10 -23.67
N ALA A 10 9.37 4.10 -24.30
CA ALA A 10 10.76 4.01 -24.75
C ALA A 10 11.80 4.42 -23.68
N ALA A 11 11.40 5.11 -22.62
CA ALA A 11 12.29 5.58 -21.55
C ALA A 11 12.41 4.60 -20.36
N LEU A 12 11.41 3.72 -20.16
CA LEU A 12 11.43 2.64 -19.16
C LEU A 12 12.56 1.59 -19.36
N ALA A 13 13.31 1.65 -20.45
CA ALA A 13 14.27 0.63 -20.84
C ALA A 13 15.68 0.76 -20.21
N GLY A 14 15.89 1.65 -19.23
CA GLY A 14 17.26 2.04 -18.82
C GLY A 14 17.65 1.93 -17.34
N THR A 15 16.70 1.78 -16.41
CA THR A 15 17.00 1.84 -14.96
C THR A 15 16.63 0.53 -14.26
N ASN A 16 17.64 -0.15 -13.71
CA ASN A 16 17.43 -1.33 -12.87
C ASN A 16 16.66 -0.92 -11.61
N THR A 17 15.68 -1.74 -11.20
CA THR A 17 14.94 -1.56 -9.95
C THR A 17 15.09 -2.75 -8.99
N GLU A 18 15.90 -3.72 -9.37
CA GLU A 18 16.07 -4.97 -8.64
C GLU A 18 17.28 -4.91 -7.71
N ILE A 19 17.10 -5.35 -6.46
CA ILE A 19 18.19 -5.69 -5.53
C ILE A 19 18.56 -7.18 -5.68
N VAL A 20 19.76 -7.55 -5.26
CA VAL A 20 20.24 -8.94 -5.22
C VAL A 20 20.24 -9.48 -3.80
N VAL A 21 19.58 -10.61 -3.57
CA VAL A 21 19.55 -11.33 -2.29
C VAL A 21 19.89 -12.79 -2.54
N ALA A 22 21.03 -13.25 -2.02
CA ALA A 22 21.55 -14.59 -2.24
C ALA A 22 21.62 -14.98 -3.72
N GLY A 23 22.14 -14.07 -4.55
CA GLY A 23 22.25 -14.21 -6.00
C GLY A 23 20.93 -14.11 -6.77
N GLN A 24 19.80 -13.91 -6.10
CA GLN A 24 18.48 -13.78 -6.73
C GLN A 24 18.05 -12.31 -6.78
N LYS A 25 17.34 -11.92 -7.83
CA LYS A 25 16.88 -10.55 -8.03
C LYS A 25 15.47 -10.31 -7.46
N PHE A 26 15.27 -9.18 -6.81
CA PHE A 26 13.99 -8.74 -6.24
C PHE A 26 13.73 -7.29 -6.60
N ASP A 27 12.64 -7.01 -7.31
CA ASP A 27 12.22 -5.65 -7.61
C ASP A 27 11.76 -4.92 -6.34
N VAL A 28 12.25 -3.69 -6.15
CA VAL A 28 11.83 -2.78 -5.06
C VAL A 28 11.09 -1.55 -5.56
N GLY A 29 10.81 -1.44 -6.87
CA GLY A 29 10.03 -0.36 -7.48
C GLY A 29 10.71 1.01 -7.40
N ARG A 30 12.03 1.05 -7.21
CA ARG A 30 12.85 2.26 -7.11
C ARG A 30 14.17 2.03 -7.86
N PRO A 31 14.83 3.08 -8.41
CA PRO A 31 16.11 2.91 -9.06
C PRO A 31 17.16 2.30 -8.12
N VAL A 32 17.76 1.19 -8.55
CA VAL A 32 18.81 0.44 -7.87
C VAL A 32 20.05 0.37 -8.76
N VAL A 33 21.18 0.76 -8.22
CA VAL A 33 22.51 0.53 -8.81
C VAL A 33 23.19 -0.57 -8.02
N LEU A 34 23.61 -1.63 -8.71
CA LEU A 34 24.33 -2.76 -8.11
C LEU A 34 25.83 -2.48 -8.03
N TRP A 35 26.50 -3.20 -7.13
CA TRP A 35 27.94 -3.04 -6.88
C TRP A 35 28.81 -3.38 -8.10
N ASP A 36 28.31 -4.22 -9.01
CA ASP A 36 28.98 -4.66 -10.23
C ASP A 36 28.69 -3.78 -11.46
N ASP A 37 27.89 -2.72 -11.30
CA ASP A 37 27.79 -1.67 -12.33
C ASP A 37 29.12 -0.90 -12.39
N THR A 38 29.85 -1.06 -13.49
CA THR A 38 31.19 -0.49 -13.65
C THR A 38 31.22 1.04 -13.72
N GLU A 39 30.13 1.68 -14.13
CA GLU A 39 30.05 3.14 -14.27
C GLU A 39 29.42 3.83 -13.05
N ARG A 40 28.47 3.17 -12.40
CA ARG A 40 27.66 3.78 -11.32
C ARG A 40 27.85 3.11 -9.97
N GLY A 41 28.29 1.87 -9.95
CA GLY A 41 28.33 1.01 -8.76
C GLY A 41 29.43 1.36 -7.77
N PHE A 42 29.19 0.95 -6.53
CA PHE A 42 30.13 1.00 -5.42
C PHE A 42 30.44 -0.43 -4.97
N ASP A 43 31.61 -0.93 -5.35
CA ASP A 43 31.98 -2.33 -5.13
C ASP A 43 32.44 -2.60 -3.69
N GLY A 44 31.53 -3.07 -2.84
CA GLY A 44 31.85 -3.48 -1.47
C GLY A 44 32.70 -4.75 -1.37
N TYR A 45 32.86 -5.51 -2.46
CA TYR A 45 33.77 -6.67 -2.52
C TYR A 45 35.22 -6.26 -2.79
N ALA A 46 35.46 -5.02 -3.22
CA ALA A 46 36.80 -4.53 -3.49
C ALA A 46 37.67 -4.59 -2.21
N GLU A 47 38.79 -5.32 -2.28
CA GLU A 47 39.72 -5.43 -1.15
C GLU A 47 40.72 -4.26 -1.07
N THR A 48 40.65 -3.35 -2.04
CA THR A 48 41.42 -2.12 -2.16
C THR A 48 40.48 -0.93 -2.30
N CYS A 49 40.99 0.27 -2.08
CA CYS A 49 40.20 1.49 -2.15
C CYS A 49 39.77 1.84 -3.57
N LEU A 50 38.63 2.52 -3.72
CA LEU A 50 38.13 2.94 -5.04
C LEU A 50 38.71 4.29 -5.47
N GLU A 51 38.84 5.23 -4.54
CA GLU A 51 39.30 6.59 -4.83
C GLU A 51 40.83 6.66 -4.96
N ASP A 52 41.33 7.31 -6.02
CA ASP A 52 42.77 7.35 -6.31
C ASP A 52 43.59 8.05 -5.21
N LYS A 53 43.03 9.12 -4.64
CA LYS A 53 43.63 9.79 -3.48
C LYS A 53 43.76 8.84 -2.29
N ALA A 54 42.73 8.02 -2.05
CA ALA A 54 42.76 7.03 -0.99
C ALA A 54 43.80 5.95 -1.27
N LYS A 55 43.84 5.40 -2.49
CA LYS A 55 44.85 4.40 -2.92
C LYS A 55 46.28 4.85 -2.61
N ALA A 56 46.55 6.15 -2.76
CA ALA A 56 47.88 6.72 -2.52
C ALA A 56 48.21 6.97 -1.03
N SER A 57 47.20 7.13 -0.17
CA SER A 57 47.40 7.71 1.17
C SER A 57 46.82 6.92 2.34
N SER A 58 45.79 6.10 2.11
CA SER A 58 45.14 5.36 3.18
C SER A 58 45.86 4.02 3.46
N PRO A 59 46.13 3.69 4.74
CA PRO A 59 46.65 2.37 5.13
C PRO A 59 45.78 1.21 4.62
N CYS A 60 44.48 1.45 4.45
CA CYS A 60 43.50 0.48 3.96
C CYS A 60 43.75 0.00 2.53
N CYS A 61 44.55 0.73 1.76
CA CYS A 61 44.84 0.44 0.36
C CYS A 61 46.28 -0.06 0.15
N GLN A 62 47.13 -0.02 1.19
CA GLN A 62 48.50 -0.54 1.14
C GLN A 62 48.55 -2.08 1.23
N GLY A 63 47.42 -2.70 1.58
CA GLY A 63 47.22 -4.15 1.57
C GLY A 63 45.82 -4.51 1.07
N ARG A 64 45.55 -5.82 0.92
CA ARG A 64 44.24 -6.35 0.55
C ARG A 64 43.48 -6.77 1.78
N PHE A 65 42.31 -6.19 1.98
CA PHE A 65 41.50 -6.41 3.18
C PHE A 65 40.03 -6.54 2.81
N LYS A 66 39.35 -7.58 3.30
CA LYS A 66 37.90 -7.71 3.12
C LYS A 66 37.16 -6.73 4.03
N ARG A 67 36.16 -6.04 3.47
CA ARG A 67 35.27 -5.10 4.19
C ARG A 67 33.97 -5.74 4.66
N PHE A 68 33.86 -7.06 4.52
CA PHE A 68 32.70 -7.86 4.87
C PHE A 68 33.16 -9.20 5.45
N GLY A 69 32.24 -9.95 6.04
CA GLY A 69 32.51 -11.28 6.58
C GLY A 69 31.37 -12.26 6.38
N THR A 70 31.45 -13.42 7.03
CA THR A 70 30.39 -14.42 7.00
C THR A 70 29.42 -14.21 8.17
N ARG A 71 28.13 -14.40 7.94
CA ARG A 71 27.10 -14.36 8.99
C ARG A 71 27.21 -15.58 9.89
N SER A 72 27.26 -15.36 11.21
CA SER A 72 27.17 -16.46 12.18
C SER A 72 25.79 -17.10 12.10
N GLY A 73 25.73 -18.42 11.88
CA GLY A 73 24.48 -19.19 11.78
C GLY A 73 24.04 -19.54 10.36
N LEU A 74 24.66 -18.96 9.33
CA LEU A 74 24.37 -19.29 7.93
C LEU A 74 24.98 -20.65 7.56
N LYS A 75 24.16 -21.71 7.52
CA LYS A 75 24.60 -23.09 7.23
C LYS A 75 24.93 -23.32 5.74
N THR A 76 24.14 -22.71 4.85
CA THR A 76 24.29 -22.79 3.39
C THR A 76 24.15 -21.39 2.79
N ARG A 77 24.82 -21.12 1.67
CA ARG A 77 24.70 -19.84 0.94
C ARG A 77 23.47 -19.84 0.03
N SER A 78 22.29 -19.90 0.66
CA SER A 78 20.98 -19.95 -0.01
C SER A 78 20.03 -18.96 0.64
N LEU A 79 19.04 -18.47 -0.13
CA LEU A 79 18.01 -17.57 0.37
C LEU A 79 17.28 -18.14 1.60
N GLU A 80 16.89 -19.41 1.57
CA GLU A 80 16.19 -20.09 2.68
C GLU A 80 17.00 -20.03 3.99
N ALA A 81 18.28 -20.39 3.94
CA ALA A 81 19.16 -20.30 5.10
C ALA A 81 19.36 -18.84 5.57
N LEU A 82 19.40 -17.87 4.65
CA LEU A 82 19.51 -16.46 4.98
C LEU A 82 18.23 -15.95 5.68
N GLN A 83 17.05 -16.38 5.23
CA GLN A 83 15.75 -16.11 5.86
C GLN A 83 15.66 -16.66 7.30
N GLY A 84 16.39 -17.73 7.60
CA GLY A 84 16.53 -18.28 8.95
C GLY A 84 17.47 -17.50 9.88
N VAL A 85 18.28 -16.56 9.37
CA VAL A 85 19.29 -15.83 10.15
C VAL A 85 18.98 -14.34 10.27
N VAL A 86 18.52 -13.72 9.18
CA VAL A 86 18.29 -12.27 9.13
C VAL A 86 16.95 -11.94 9.77
N LYS A 87 16.97 -11.10 10.81
CA LYS A 87 15.78 -10.65 11.56
C LYS A 87 15.71 -9.15 11.81
N GLN A 88 16.70 -8.39 11.35
CA GLN A 88 16.74 -6.94 11.53
C GLN A 88 17.07 -6.17 10.25
N PHE A 89 16.44 -4.99 10.10
CA PHE A 89 16.85 -3.96 9.14
C PHE A 89 17.29 -2.72 9.91
N VAL A 90 18.56 -2.34 9.81
CA VAL A 90 19.18 -1.26 10.59
C VAL A 90 19.32 0.00 9.73
N LEU A 91 18.73 1.09 10.19
CA LEU A 91 18.78 2.41 9.57
C LEU A 91 19.91 3.25 10.18
N HIS A 92 20.73 3.84 9.29
CA HIS A 92 21.80 4.76 9.64
C HIS A 92 21.60 6.10 8.92
N HIS A 93 22.10 7.18 9.50
CA HIS A 93 22.50 8.33 8.69
C HIS A 93 23.99 8.20 8.40
N ASP A 94 24.42 8.58 7.21
CA ASP A 94 25.83 8.41 6.85
C ASP A 94 26.77 9.49 7.44
N GLY A 95 26.20 10.57 8.01
CA GLY A 95 26.97 11.74 8.46
C GLY A 95 27.70 12.47 7.33
N CYS A 96 27.40 12.13 6.07
CA CYS A 96 28.03 12.59 4.85
C CYS A 96 27.03 13.40 4.00
N VAL A 97 27.38 13.70 2.75
CA VAL A 97 26.59 14.57 1.87
C VAL A 97 26.18 13.96 0.54
N ASN A 98 26.63 12.72 0.27
CA ASN A 98 26.23 11.87 -0.85
C ASN A 98 26.80 10.46 -0.68
N SER A 99 26.29 9.51 -1.46
CA SER A 99 26.71 8.10 -1.38
C SER A 99 28.17 7.85 -1.77
N ARG A 100 28.79 8.66 -2.63
CA ARG A 100 30.23 8.53 -2.95
C ARG A 100 31.10 8.86 -1.73
N SER A 101 30.76 9.94 -1.03
CA SER A 101 31.46 10.36 0.19
C SER A 101 31.23 9.39 1.34
N CYS A 102 30.00 8.86 1.47
CA CYS A 102 29.67 7.77 2.39
C CYS A 102 30.52 6.52 2.13
N PHE A 103 30.56 6.04 0.88
CA PHE A 103 31.33 4.87 0.51
C PHE A 103 32.83 5.08 0.76
N HIS A 104 33.38 6.23 0.38
CA HIS A 104 34.77 6.58 0.68
C HIS A 104 35.04 6.54 2.20
N SER A 105 34.19 7.17 3.00
CA SER A 105 34.32 7.19 4.47
C SER A 105 34.31 5.79 5.07
N MET A 106 33.36 4.94 4.66
CA MET A 106 33.23 3.61 5.23
C MET A 106 34.26 2.64 4.66
N HIS A 107 34.51 2.62 3.35
CA HIS A 107 35.31 1.58 2.69
C HIS A 107 36.80 1.90 2.65
N ASP A 108 37.15 3.16 2.36
CA ASP A 108 38.53 3.55 2.09
C ASP A 108 39.29 4.00 3.34
N LEU A 109 38.61 4.36 4.43
CA LEU A 109 39.25 4.89 5.64
C LEU A 109 39.49 3.82 6.73
N PRO A 110 40.48 4.01 7.61
CA PRO A 110 40.72 3.11 8.73
C PRO A 110 39.58 3.12 9.76
N ARG A 111 39.32 1.97 10.38
CA ARG A 111 38.44 1.84 11.54
C ARG A 111 39.19 2.29 12.80
N HIS A 112 38.45 2.77 13.80
CA HIS A 112 39.04 3.23 15.07
C HIS A 112 39.74 2.10 15.86
N ASP A 113 39.36 0.84 15.62
CA ASP A 113 39.98 -0.34 16.25
C ASP A 113 41.23 -0.84 15.49
N GLY A 114 41.73 -0.08 14.51
CA GLY A 114 42.92 -0.39 13.73
C GLY A 114 42.68 -1.30 12.52
N GLY A 115 41.45 -1.71 12.24
CA GLY A 115 41.10 -2.41 11.00
C GLY A 115 40.92 -1.48 9.79
N CYS A 116 40.71 -2.07 8.62
CA CYS A 116 40.50 -1.31 7.38
C CYS A 116 39.02 -1.37 6.99
N GLY A 117 38.37 -0.20 6.96
CA GLY A 117 37.00 0.08 6.52
C GLY A 117 35.84 -0.71 7.17
N LEU A 118 34.69 -0.05 7.23
CA LEU A 118 33.35 -0.56 7.50
C LEU A 118 32.66 -0.98 6.19
N SER A 119 31.40 -1.41 6.28
CA SER A 119 30.54 -1.64 5.12
C SER A 119 29.07 -1.59 5.51
N ALA A 120 28.21 -1.26 4.55
CA ALA A 120 26.77 -1.43 4.61
C ALA A 120 26.32 -2.28 3.42
N HIS A 121 25.04 -2.67 3.39
CA HIS A 121 24.46 -3.38 2.25
C HIS A 121 23.89 -2.40 1.23
N PHE A 122 23.30 -1.31 1.74
CA PHE A 122 22.67 -0.28 0.93
C PHE A 122 23.15 1.11 1.32
N MET A 123 23.19 2.00 0.34
CA MET A 123 23.26 3.46 0.54
C MET A 123 22.09 4.11 -0.21
N VAL A 124 21.50 5.17 0.36
CA VAL A 124 20.43 5.96 -0.27
C VAL A 124 20.89 7.40 -0.43
N ASP A 125 21.10 7.85 -1.67
CA ASP A 125 21.57 9.19 -1.97
C ASP A 125 20.45 10.24 -1.81
N ALA A 126 20.79 11.53 -1.86
CA ALA A 126 19.84 12.63 -1.66
C ALA A 126 18.68 12.65 -2.67
N ASP A 127 18.88 12.12 -3.89
CA ASP A 127 17.85 11.97 -4.92
C ASP A 127 17.00 10.69 -4.77
N GLY A 128 17.31 9.85 -3.79
CA GLY A 128 16.63 8.60 -3.52
C GLY A 128 17.13 7.41 -4.35
N THR A 129 18.21 7.53 -5.12
CA THR A 129 18.86 6.38 -5.75
C THR A 129 19.34 5.40 -4.68
N ILE A 130 19.04 4.12 -4.86
CA ILE A 130 19.53 3.04 -3.99
C ILE A 130 20.80 2.48 -4.61
N TYR A 131 21.89 2.46 -3.85
CA TYR A 131 23.11 1.74 -4.23
C TYR A 131 23.21 0.51 -3.35
N GLN A 132 23.24 -0.67 -3.96
CA GLN A 132 23.54 -1.91 -3.26
C GLN A 132 25.02 -2.23 -3.41
N THR A 133 25.74 -2.28 -2.29
CA THR A 133 27.20 -2.43 -2.24
C THR A 133 27.64 -3.88 -2.03
N LEU A 134 26.78 -4.71 -1.46
CA LEU A 134 27.03 -6.13 -1.14
C LEU A 134 25.75 -6.95 -1.34
N ASP A 135 25.92 -8.25 -1.65
CA ASP A 135 24.82 -9.21 -1.55
C ASP A 135 24.46 -9.37 -0.06
N LEU A 136 23.16 -9.49 0.25
CA LEU A 136 22.68 -9.67 1.62
C LEU A 136 23.16 -10.98 2.29
N LEU A 137 23.71 -11.94 1.52
CA LEU A 137 24.43 -13.10 2.06
C LEU A 137 25.61 -12.70 2.94
N GLU A 138 26.29 -11.61 2.58
CA GLU A 138 27.46 -11.17 3.31
C GLU A 138 27.07 -10.50 4.63
N ARG A 139 27.96 -10.59 5.60
CA ARG A 139 27.88 -9.81 6.84
C ARG A 139 28.63 -8.50 6.62
N ALA A 140 27.91 -7.42 6.39
CA ALA A 140 28.47 -6.08 6.39
C ALA A 140 28.86 -5.63 7.83
N TYR A 141 29.69 -4.59 7.93
CA TYR A 141 30.24 -4.06 9.19
C TYR A 141 29.64 -2.68 9.49
N HIS A 142 28.35 -2.64 9.87
CA HIS A 142 27.62 -1.39 10.10
C HIS A 142 27.04 -1.23 11.52
N ALA A 143 26.72 -2.31 12.22
CA ALA A 143 25.97 -2.29 13.47
C ALA A 143 26.50 -3.31 14.50
N GLU A 144 27.82 -3.32 14.69
CA GLU A 144 28.47 -4.02 15.80
C GLU A 144 27.96 -5.46 16.05
N GLN A 145 27.31 -5.73 17.18
CA GLN A 145 26.77 -7.06 17.54
C GLN A 145 25.56 -7.49 16.70
N ALA A 146 24.84 -6.55 16.09
CA ALA A 146 23.71 -6.84 15.20
C ALA A 146 24.16 -7.22 13.78
N ASN A 147 25.43 -6.99 13.41
CA ASN A 147 25.95 -7.31 12.07
C ASN A 147 25.57 -8.72 11.55
N PRO A 148 25.67 -9.81 12.34
CA PRO A 148 25.40 -11.15 11.81
C PRO A 148 23.94 -11.39 11.42
N ILE A 149 23.00 -10.72 12.08
CA ILE A 149 21.55 -10.95 11.99
C ILE A 149 20.80 -9.85 11.24
N SER A 150 21.51 -8.86 10.71
CA SER A 150 20.89 -7.67 10.14
C SER A 150 21.33 -7.33 8.72
N VAL A 151 20.49 -6.54 8.05
CA VAL A 151 20.79 -5.81 6.82
C VAL A 151 20.84 -4.32 7.19
N GLY A 152 21.77 -3.56 6.59
CA GLY A 152 22.06 -2.17 6.96
C GLY A 152 21.94 -1.22 5.78
N VAL A 153 21.33 -0.06 6.00
CA VAL A 153 21.21 1.02 5.02
C VAL A 153 21.77 2.35 5.57
N GLU A 154 22.67 2.95 4.81
CA GLU A 154 23.22 4.29 5.05
C GLU A 154 22.40 5.33 4.27
N ILE A 155 21.79 6.29 4.97
CA ILE A 155 20.94 7.30 4.34
C ILE A 155 21.70 8.63 4.32
N CYS A 156 21.84 9.24 3.12
CA CYS A 156 22.58 10.48 2.91
C CYS A 156 22.05 11.66 3.74
N ASN A 157 22.72 11.95 4.85
CA ASN A 157 22.36 13.03 5.75
C ASN A 157 23.53 13.41 6.67
N ARG A 158 23.93 14.69 6.61
CA ARG A 158 24.95 15.28 7.49
C ARG A 158 24.56 15.23 8.97
N ALA A 159 23.28 15.01 9.26
CA ALA A 159 22.69 14.84 10.57
C ALA A 159 22.76 16.11 11.43
N ASP A 160 23.91 16.49 11.98
CA ASP A 160 24.04 17.61 12.93
C ASP A 160 24.02 18.99 12.23
N ALA A 161 22.90 19.69 12.38
CA ALA A 161 22.65 21.03 11.84
C ALA A 161 23.16 22.16 12.75
N SER A 162 23.70 21.85 13.93
CA SER A 162 24.29 22.86 14.82
C SER A 162 25.70 23.27 14.43
N ARG A 163 26.36 22.49 13.57
CA ARG A 163 27.73 22.75 13.11
C ARG A 163 27.74 23.93 12.13
N ASP A 164 28.73 24.80 12.27
CA ASP A 164 28.99 25.92 11.35
C ASP A 164 29.65 25.44 10.04
N GLU A 165 28.93 24.58 9.31
CA GLU A 165 29.42 23.91 8.10
C GLU A 165 28.52 24.12 6.89
N LEU A 166 27.38 24.84 7.03
CA LEU A 166 26.37 25.01 5.97
C LEU A 166 26.95 25.58 4.66
N ALA A 167 28.02 26.38 4.73
CA ALA A 167 28.72 26.91 3.55
C ALA A 167 29.44 25.82 2.73
N LYS A 168 29.80 24.70 3.34
CA LYS A 168 30.49 23.54 2.74
C LYS A 168 29.53 22.45 2.27
N LEU A 169 28.26 22.52 2.68
CA LEU A 169 27.25 21.52 2.33
C LEU A 169 26.66 21.79 0.93
N PRO A 170 26.17 20.75 0.23
CA PRO A 170 25.42 20.91 -1.00
C PRO A 170 24.22 21.86 -0.84
N PRO A 171 23.81 22.57 -1.91
CA PRO A 171 22.79 23.61 -1.79
C PRO A 171 21.44 23.20 -1.22
N ASP A 172 21.05 21.93 -1.38
CA ASP A 172 19.78 21.41 -0.87
C ASP A 172 19.71 21.42 0.67
N TYR A 173 20.83 21.36 1.38
CA TYR A 173 20.84 21.44 2.85
C TYR A 173 20.29 22.78 3.38
N ARG A 174 20.29 23.83 2.56
CA ARG A 174 19.72 25.14 2.94
C ARG A 174 18.20 25.12 3.05
N THR A 175 17.54 24.15 2.43
CA THR A 175 16.08 24.01 2.43
C THR A 175 15.60 22.78 3.20
N ARG A 176 16.52 21.98 3.74
CA ARG A 176 16.15 20.83 4.59
C ARG A 176 15.59 21.34 5.92
N PRO A 177 14.42 20.85 6.37
CA PRO A 177 13.93 21.13 7.71
C PRO A 177 14.94 20.67 8.77
N VAL A 178 15.01 21.40 9.88
CA VAL A 178 15.79 21.02 11.06
C VAL A 178 14.83 20.72 12.20
N LYS A 179 15.07 19.62 12.91
CA LYS A 179 14.27 19.17 14.05
C LYS A 179 15.14 19.10 15.29
N ASP A 180 14.60 19.53 16.43
CA ASP A 180 15.18 19.22 17.73
C ASP A 180 14.76 17.79 18.11
N VAL A 181 15.74 16.93 18.41
CA VAL A 181 15.50 15.53 18.83
C VAL A 181 16.24 15.22 20.13
N LEU A 182 15.62 14.38 20.97
CA LEU A 182 16.21 13.86 22.21
C LEU A 182 16.46 12.36 22.00
N ILE A 183 17.71 11.95 21.92
CA ILE A 183 18.12 10.56 21.68
C ILE A 183 19.16 10.17 22.73
N ASN A 184 18.98 9.01 23.38
CA ASN A 184 19.82 8.55 24.50
C ASN A 184 20.04 9.65 25.57
N GLY A 185 19.00 10.44 25.86
CA GLY A 185 19.05 11.55 26.81
C GLY A 185 19.83 12.80 26.36
N ARG A 186 20.30 12.87 25.11
CA ARG A 186 21.06 14.01 24.55
C ARG A 186 20.23 14.77 23.49
N HIS A 187 20.34 16.10 23.51
CA HIS A 187 19.66 16.97 22.55
C HIS A 187 20.49 17.20 21.29
N TYR A 188 19.88 17.04 20.12
CA TYR A 188 20.51 17.29 18.83
C TYR A 188 19.63 18.20 17.96
N LYS A 189 20.27 19.08 17.20
CA LYS A 189 19.62 19.78 16.07
C LYS A 189 19.91 19.01 14.81
N ALA A 190 18.91 18.30 14.31
CA ALA A 190 19.10 17.31 13.27
C ALA A 190 18.42 17.70 11.95
N PHE A 191 19.14 17.63 10.84
CA PHE A 191 18.57 17.76 9.49
C PHE A 191 17.59 16.61 9.22
N ASP A 192 16.40 16.94 8.74
CA ASP A 192 15.43 15.95 8.27
C ASP A 192 15.86 15.36 6.91
N PHE A 193 15.26 14.22 6.58
CA PHE A 193 15.48 13.51 5.33
C PHE A 193 14.56 14.00 4.23
N ARG A 194 15.01 13.86 2.98
CA ARG A 194 14.21 14.27 1.82
C ARG A 194 13.06 13.30 1.52
N PRO A 195 11.97 13.76 0.89
CA PRO A 195 10.89 12.89 0.45
C PRO A 195 11.35 11.75 -0.45
N GLU A 196 12.34 11.99 -1.31
CA GLU A 196 12.97 10.98 -2.18
C GLU A 196 13.60 9.83 -1.36
N GLN A 197 14.31 10.19 -0.28
CA GLN A 197 14.99 9.23 0.59
C GLN A 197 13.98 8.40 1.38
N TYR A 198 12.95 9.05 1.95
CA TYR A 198 11.86 8.34 2.61
C TYR A 198 11.21 7.31 1.67
N ARG A 199 10.95 7.67 0.40
CA ARG A 199 10.36 6.74 -0.58
C ARG A 199 11.23 5.49 -0.77
N SER A 200 12.54 5.66 -0.90
CA SER A 200 13.46 4.55 -1.13
C SER A 200 13.73 3.71 0.11
N VAL A 201 13.82 4.32 1.30
CA VAL A 201 13.92 3.58 2.57
C VAL A 201 12.65 2.78 2.86
N ILE A 202 11.47 3.35 2.58
CA ILE A 202 10.19 2.64 2.69
C ILE A 202 10.14 1.46 1.71
N ALA A 203 10.60 1.64 0.48
CA ALA A 203 10.65 0.58 -0.52
C ALA A 203 11.59 -0.57 -0.07
N LEU A 204 12.79 -0.24 0.41
CA LEU A 204 13.71 -1.22 0.98
C LEU A 204 13.10 -1.92 2.21
N ALA A 205 12.50 -1.18 3.14
CA ALA A 205 11.87 -1.76 4.33
C ALA A 205 10.77 -2.76 3.96
N ARG A 206 9.92 -2.44 2.97
CA ARG A 206 8.89 -3.37 2.46
C ARG A 206 9.53 -4.61 1.84
N ALA A 207 10.57 -4.43 1.04
CA ALA A 207 11.31 -5.55 0.47
C ALA A 207 11.93 -6.44 1.56
N MET A 208 12.49 -5.84 2.62
CA MET A 208 13.08 -6.60 3.73
C MET A 208 12.01 -7.40 4.50
N VAL A 209 10.87 -6.79 4.82
CA VAL A 209 9.74 -7.48 5.47
C VAL A 209 9.20 -8.63 4.60
N ARG A 210 9.11 -8.42 3.29
CA ARG A 210 8.64 -9.44 2.33
C ARG A 210 9.63 -10.60 2.17
N ILE A 211 10.92 -10.28 2.06
CA ILE A 211 11.97 -11.27 1.76
C ILE A 211 12.35 -12.05 3.02
N PHE A 212 12.39 -11.40 4.18
CA PHE A 212 12.85 -12.00 5.44
C PHE A 212 11.68 -12.15 6.42
N PRO A 213 11.15 -13.37 6.61
CA PRO A 213 9.97 -13.60 7.45
C PRO A 213 10.16 -13.25 8.93
N GLN A 214 11.41 -13.15 9.40
CA GLN A 214 11.72 -12.72 10.75
C GLN A 214 11.76 -11.19 10.91
N ILE A 215 11.86 -10.41 9.82
CA ILE A 215 11.78 -8.95 9.91
C ILE A 215 10.31 -8.56 9.97
N GLY A 216 9.81 -8.29 11.18
CA GLY A 216 8.47 -7.74 11.35
C GLY A 216 8.37 -6.29 10.85
N PRO A 217 7.18 -5.83 10.41
CA PRO A 217 6.91 -4.42 10.07
C PRO A 217 6.77 -3.56 11.33
N VAL A 218 7.63 -3.77 12.33
CA VAL A 218 7.58 -3.18 13.66
C VAL A 218 8.89 -2.44 13.96
N ILE A 219 8.82 -1.49 14.87
CA ILE A 219 9.97 -0.76 15.39
C ILE A 219 9.96 -0.83 16.93
N PRO A 220 11.10 -0.57 17.60
CA PRO A 220 11.10 -0.36 19.04
C PRO A 220 10.16 0.78 19.43
N VAL A 221 9.28 0.53 20.41
CA VAL A 221 8.35 1.51 20.96
C VAL A 221 8.50 1.57 22.48
N GLY A 222 8.35 2.76 23.05
CA GLY A 222 8.33 2.97 24.50
C GLY A 222 7.01 2.54 25.14
N GLU A 223 6.92 2.66 26.47
CA GLU A 223 5.70 2.36 27.23
C GLU A 223 4.51 3.25 26.84
N ASP A 224 4.78 4.44 26.30
CA ASP A 224 3.80 5.40 25.80
C ASP A 224 3.32 5.09 24.35
N GLY A 225 3.83 4.01 23.75
CA GLY A 225 3.54 3.61 22.38
C GLY A 225 4.18 4.50 21.31
N GLN A 226 5.03 5.46 21.69
CA GLN A 226 5.81 6.25 20.74
C GLN A 226 7.06 5.49 20.28
N PRO A 227 7.63 5.82 19.12
CA PRO A 227 8.94 5.30 18.73
C PRO A 227 9.95 5.50 19.85
N LEU A 228 10.62 4.43 20.27
CA LEU A 228 11.69 4.51 21.26
C LEU A 228 12.87 5.26 20.63
N LEU A 229 13.43 6.24 21.34
CA LEU A 229 14.62 6.99 20.91
C LEU A 229 15.77 6.74 21.89
N ASP A 230 15.93 5.47 22.27
CA ASP A 230 16.92 5.00 23.24
C ASP A 230 17.44 3.61 22.87
N THR A 231 18.60 3.26 23.39
CA THR A 231 19.23 1.95 23.20
C THR A 231 18.37 0.82 23.77
N LEU A 232 18.23 -0.28 23.03
CA LEU A 232 17.53 -1.46 23.52
C LEU A 232 18.38 -2.19 24.58
N PRO A 233 17.78 -2.66 25.69
CA PRO A 233 18.51 -3.48 26.66
C PRO A 233 19.05 -4.79 26.09
N ASP A 234 18.28 -5.43 25.20
CA ASP A 234 18.72 -6.59 24.42
C ASP A 234 18.38 -6.37 22.93
N PRO A 235 19.27 -5.71 22.18
CA PRO A 235 19.02 -5.43 20.78
C PRO A 235 18.89 -6.70 19.94
N ASN A 236 19.58 -7.79 20.32
CA ASN A 236 19.54 -9.04 19.58
C ASN A 236 18.23 -9.81 19.79
N ALA A 237 17.43 -9.51 20.81
CA ALA A 237 16.10 -10.12 20.97
C ALA A 237 15.04 -9.52 20.03
N PHE A 238 15.23 -8.27 19.58
CA PHE A 238 14.25 -7.59 18.73
C PHE A 238 14.29 -8.08 17.28
N ALA A 239 13.12 -8.25 16.66
CA ALA A 239 12.97 -8.67 15.27
C ALA A 239 12.09 -7.65 14.53
N GLY A 240 12.67 -6.91 13.59
CA GLY A 240 12.01 -5.79 12.91
C GLY A 240 12.98 -4.71 12.42
N ILE A 241 12.52 -3.47 12.36
CA ILE A 241 13.30 -2.34 11.83
C ILE A 241 13.82 -1.50 13.01
N VAL A 242 15.12 -1.24 13.02
CA VAL A 242 15.82 -0.56 14.11
C VAL A 242 16.72 0.54 13.57
N GLY A 243 17.07 1.52 14.40
CA GLY A 243 18.15 2.46 14.14
C GLY A 243 19.43 1.92 14.75
N HIS A 244 20.58 2.46 14.36
CA HIS A 244 21.83 2.14 15.04
C HIS A 244 21.78 2.51 16.53
N LEU A 245 21.08 3.60 16.87
CA LEU A 245 20.83 4.02 18.25
C LEU A 245 20.20 2.91 19.11
N HIS A 246 19.39 2.02 18.51
CA HIS A 246 18.74 0.92 19.24
C HIS A 246 19.71 -0.24 19.49
N VAL A 247 20.74 -0.40 18.67
CA VAL A 247 21.61 -1.58 18.65
C VAL A 247 23.03 -1.29 19.13
N ASP A 248 23.37 -0.06 19.47
CA ASP A 248 24.65 0.27 20.09
C ASP A 248 24.60 0.01 21.60
N ALA A 249 25.26 -1.05 22.07
CA ALA A 249 25.23 -1.43 23.48
C ALA A 249 25.85 -0.36 24.41
N GLU A 250 26.66 0.54 23.88
CA GLU A 250 27.29 1.61 24.66
C GLU A 250 26.44 2.90 24.73
N GLY A 251 25.37 2.99 23.93
CA GLY A 251 24.45 4.14 23.91
C GLY A 251 25.08 5.45 23.41
N HIS A 252 26.15 5.36 22.63
CA HIS A 252 26.85 6.48 22.01
C HIS A 252 26.23 6.91 20.67
N LYS A 253 25.59 5.97 19.96
CA LYS A 253 25.00 6.20 18.64
C LYS A 253 23.65 6.89 18.72
N TRP A 254 23.41 7.82 17.79
CA TRP A 254 22.15 8.56 17.68
C TRP A 254 21.52 8.47 16.30
N ASP A 255 22.11 7.70 15.39
CA ASP A 255 21.59 7.41 14.06
C ASP A 255 20.36 6.49 14.11
N PRO A 256 19.31 6.78 13.30
CA PRO A 256 19.30 7.67 12.14
C PRO A 256 18.86 9.13 12.44
N GLY A 257 18.98 9.62 13.67
CA GLY A 257 18.74 11.04 13.99
C GLY A 257 17.28 11.47 13.82
N ALA A 258 17.02 12.51 13.03
CA ALA A 258 15.69 13.10 12.81
C ALA A 258 14.71 12.25 11.95
N PHE A 259 15.02 10.97 11.75
CA PHE A 259 14.20 10.08 10.93
C PHE A 259 12.78 9.97 11.48
N ASP A 260 11.79 10.16 10.61
CA ASP A 260 10.39 10.07 10.97
C ASP A 260 9.93 8.60 11.02
N TRP A 261 10.12 7.99 12.19
CA TRP A 261 9.69 6.63 12.49
C TRP A 261 8.18 6.41 12.29
N LYS A 262 7.35 7.42 12.62
CA LYS A 262 5.89 7.33 12.42
C LYS A 262 5.55 7.26 10.95
N LYS A 263 6.23 8.04 10.11
CA LYS A 263 6.06 8.00 8.65
C LYS A 263 6.41 6.62 8.09
N LEU A 264 7.47 5.98 8.57
CA LEU A 264 7.83 4.60 8.18
C LEU A 264 6.75 3.60 8.61
N LEU A 265 6.38 3.58 9.90
CA LEU A 265 5.31 2.72 10.40
C LEU A 265 4.01 2.91 9.63
N SER A 266 3.70 4.16 9.30
CA SER A 266 2.51 4.51 8.55
C SER A 266 2.57 4.13 7.07
N ALA A 267 3.76 3.92 6.51
CA ALA A 267 3.90 3.32 5.18
C ALA A 267 3.81 1.79 5.21
N LEU A 268 4.30 1.14 6.27
CA LEU A 268 4.32 -0.32 6.41
C LEU A 268 2.98 -0.88 6.88
N ASN A 269 2.33 -0.19 7.81
CA ASN A 269 1.10 -0.61 8.48
C ASN A 269 -0.09 0.30 8.15
N GLY A 270 0.10 1.25 7.24
CA GLY A 270 -0.91 2.24 6.85
C GLY A 270 -2.17 1.66 6.24
N TYR A 271 -3.23 2.45 6.33
CA TYR A 271 -4.53 2.21 5.70
C TYR A 271 -4.62 3.04 4.42
N TYR A 272 -4.39 2.40 3.29
CA TYR A 272 -4.32 3.02 1.97
C TYR A 272 -5.70 3.16 1.34
N LEU A 273 -5.89 4.27 0.62
CA LEU A 273 -6.96 4.37 -0.36
C LEU A 273 -6.52 3.61 -1.61
N PRO A 274 -7.43 2.87 -2.30
CA PRO A 274 -7.04 2.13 -3.50
C PRO A 274 -6.52 3.02 -4.64
N GLN A 275 -6.90 4.30 -4.65
CA GLN A 275 -6.42 5.30 -5.60
C GLN A 275 -6.01 6.58 -4.86
N GLN A 276 -5.16 7.40 -5.49
CA GLN A 276 -4.84 8.72 -4.97
C GLN A 276 -6.04 9.65 -5.11
N LEU A 277 -6.51 10.22 -3.99
CA LEU A 277 -7.63 11.15 -3.94
C LEU A 277 -7.12 12.51 -3.44
N GLY A 278 -6.96 13.45 -4.37
CA GLY A 278 -6.30 14.73 -4.11
C GLY A 278 -4.84 14.52 -3.69
N GLY A 279 -4.45 15.08 -2.53
CA GLY A 279 -3.12 14.89 -1.95
C GLY A 279 -2.95 13.62 -1.11
N TYR A 280 -3.98 12.76 -1.03
CA TYR A 280 -4.00 11.63 -0.11
C TYR A 280 -3.98 10.29 -0.85
N THR A 281 -3.08 9.41 -0.42
CA THR A 281 -3.02 7.99 -0.86
C THR A 281 -3.32 7.02 0.29
N ARG A 282 -3.36 7.53 1.52
CA ARG A 282 -3.55 6.75 2.75
C ARG A 282 -4.05 7.64 3.88
N PHE A 283 -4.65 7.03 4.88
CA PHE A 283 -4.97 7.69 6.13
C PHE A 283 -3.70 7.95 6.95
N PRO A 284 -3.56 9.14 7.53
CA PRO A 284 -2.44 9.49 8.40
C PRO A 284 -2.53 8.81 9.76
N PHE A 285 -1.39 8.63 10.43
CA PHE A 285 -1.29 8.15 11.82
C PHE A 285 -1.09 9.32 12.79
N ASP A 286 -1.88 10.36 12.59
CA ASP A 286 -1.77 11.62 13.31
C ASP A 286 -2.97 11.76 14.27
N ASP A 287 -3.63 12.89 14.23
CA ASP A 287 -4.78 13.21 15.05
C ASP A 287 -6.11 13.04 14.31
N GLU A 288 -7.21 13.12 15.07
CA GLU A 288 -8.57 13.06 14.55
C GLU A 288 -8.84 14.10 13.43
N PRO A 289 -8.47 15.40 13.56
CA PRO A 289 -8.66 16.38 12.49
C PRO A 289 -8.03 15.97 11.15
N THR A 290 -6.84 15.38 11.17
CA THR A 290 -6.13 14.99 9.94
C THR A 290 -6.78 13.78 9.29
N ILE A 291 -7.19 12.79 10.08
CA ILE A 291 -7.99 11.64 9.61
C ILE A 291 -9.31 12.11 8.99
N ASN A 292 -10.00 13.07 9.64
CA ASN A 292 -11.25 13.63 9.15
C ASN A 292 -11.09 14.36 7.80
N ARG A 293 -9.97 15.06 7.59
CA ARG A 293 -9.69 15.71 6.28
C ARG A 293 -9.52 14.68 5.17
N THR A 294 -8.78 13.60 5.41
CA THR A 294 -8.63 12.50 4.43
C THR A 294 -9.96 11.81 4.15
N ALA A 295 -10.74 11.49 5.19
CA ALA A 295 -12.07 10.88 5.05
C ALA A 295 -12.99 11.76 4.20
N ARG A 296 -13.03 13.08 4.47
CA ARG A 296 -13.86 14.03 3.71
C ARG A 296 -13.54 14.02 2.22
N VAL A 297 -12.25 14.12 1.85
CA VAL A 297 -11.82 14.08 0.43
C VAL A 297 -12.19 12.77 -0.23
N ALA A 298 -12.05 11.65 0.50
CA ALA A 298 -12.45 10.35 -0.01
C ALA A 298 -13.97 10.25 -0.22
N PHE A 299 -14.78 10.74 0.72
CA PHE A 299 -16.24 10.77 0.59
C PHE A 299 -16.69 11.64 -0.58
N GLU A 300 -16.19 12.87 -0.70
CA GLU A 300 -16.48 13.76 -1.83
C GLU A 300 -16.18 13.06 -3.18
N SER A 301 -15.07 12.32 -3.26
CA SER A 301 -14.71 11.57 -4.46
C SER A 301 -15.70 10.45 -4.80
N VAL A 302 -16.07 9.60 -3.82
CA VAL A 302 -16.96 8.45 -4.10
C VAL A 302 -18.43 8.84 -4.21
N GLU A 303 -18.84 9.93 -3.58
CA GLU A 303 -20.24 10.36 -3.55
C GLU A 303 -20.60 11.28 -4.72
N GLU A 304 -19.72 12.22 -5.09
CA GLU A 304 -20.05 13.23 -6.09
C GLU A 304 -19.57 12.88 -7.50
N ARG A 305 -18.47 12.12 -7.61
CA ARG A 305 -17.75 11.87 -8.87
C ARG A 305 -17.86 10.45 -9.41
N SER A 306 -18.33 9.50 -8.59
CA SER A 306 -18.50 8.10 -8.97
C SER A 306 -19.96 7.75 -9.25
N SER A 307 -20.17 6.57 -9.84
CA SER A 307 -21.50 6.08 -10.23
C SER A 307 -22.05 4.95 -9.34
N GLY A 308 -21.28 4.49 -8.35
CA GLY A 308 -21.64 3.38 -7.47
C GLY A 308 -21.51 3.75 -5.99
N HIS A 309 -22.62 3.69 -5.26
CA HIS A 309 -22.71 4.18 -3.89
C HIS A 309 -22.99 3.06 -2.89
N PHE A 310 -22.37 3.14 -1.71
CA PHE A 310 -22.76 2.31 -0.56
C PHE A 310 -23.96 2.97 0.14
N PRO A 311 -25.00 2.23 0.55
CA PRO A 311 -25.21 0.77 0.47
C PRO A 311 -26.07 0.33 -0.74
N LEU A 312 -26.30 1.21 -1.70
CA LEU A 312 -27.36 1.07 -2.70
C LEU A 312 -26.86 1.35 -4.11
N SER A 313 -27.10 0.43 -5.04
CA SER A 313 -26.82 0.68 -6.45
C SER A 313 -27.94 1.51 -7.08
N PRO A 314 -27.64 2.24 -8.16
CA PRO A 314 -28.68 2.65 -9.09
C PRO A 314 -29.51 1.43 -9.53
N GLY A 315 -30.83 1.54 -9.50
CA GLY A 315 -31.75 0.40 -9.73
C GLY A 315 -32.11 -0.39 -8.46
N GLY A 316 -31.50 -0.08 -7.31
CA GLY A 316 -31.97 -0.52 -6.00
C GLY A 316 -31.41 -1.83 -5.47
N LEU A 317 -30.35 -2.36 -6.09
CA LEU A 317 -29.64 -3.54 -5.57
C LEU A 317 -28.80 -3.17 -4.35
N VAL A 318 -28.57 -4.15 -3.48
CA VAL A 318 -27.61 -4.03 -2.37
C VAL A 318 -26.21 -3.73 -2.94
N ARG A 319 -25.46 -2.88 -2.23
CA ARG A 319 -24.05 -2.58 -2.51
C ARG A 319 -23.18 -2.76 -1.29
N ALA A 320 -22.24 -3.68 -1.37
CA ALA A 320 -21.25 -3.93 -0.32
C ALA A 320 -20.18 -2.84 -0.18
N GLY A 321 -19.98 -1.97 -1.19
CA GLY A 321 -18.97 -0.91 -1.15
C GLY A 321 -19.23 0.25 -2.11
N VAL A 322 -18.15 0.96 -2.48
CA VAL A 322 -18.19 2.23 -3.22
C VAL A 322 -17.37 2.16 -4.50
N ASN A 323 -17.67 3.02 -5.48
CA ASN A 323 -16.83 3.19 -6.66
C ASN A 323 -15.88 4.38 -6.51
N LEU A 324 -14.67 4.22 -7.06
CA LEU A 324 -13.63 5.24 -7.16
C LEU A 324 -13.36 5.50 -8.64
N ARG A 325 -13.71 6.68 -9.12
CA ARG A 325 -13.41 7.11 -10.49
C ARG A 325 -11.93 7.47 -10.62
N GLY A 326 -11.28 6.96 -11.67
CA GLY A 326 -9.86 7.19 -11.96
C GLY A 326 -9.59 7.27 -13.46
N LEU A 327 -8.37 7.64 -13.85
CA LEU A 327 -7.98 7.55 -15.27
C LEU A 327 -7.61 6.10 -15.60
N PRO A 328 -7.88 5.61 -16.82
CA PRO A 328 -7.37 4.31 -17.28
C PRO A 328 -5.86 4.20 -17.05
N GLY A 329 -5.40 3.05 -16.56
CA GLY A 329 -3.98 2.81 -16.23
C GLY A 329 -3.52 3.39 -14.89
N THR A 330 -4.36 4.15 -14.17
CA THR A 330 -4.04 4.59 -12.79
C THR A 330 -3.84 3.36 -11.90
N PRO A 331 -2.76 3.29 -11.08
CA PRO A 331 -2.55 2.18 -10.17
C PRO A 331 -3.66 2.04 -9.13
N VAL A 332 -4.11 0.80 -8.90
CA VAL A 332 -4.99 0.41 -7.81
C VAL A 332 -4.17 -0.31 -6.75
N ARG A 333 -4.29 0.13 -5.50
CA ARG A 333 -3.44 -0.32 -4.39
C ARG A 333 -4.20 -1.16 -3.36
N ALA A 334 -3.50 -2.11 -2.75
CA ALA A 334 -4.01 -2.83 -1.59
C ALA A 334 -4.23 -1.86 -0.42
N PRO A 335 -5.43 -1.80 0.17
CA PRO A 335 -5.73 -0.86 1.25
C PRO A 335 -4.98 -1.21 2.54
N VAL A 336 -4.77 -2.50 2.78
CA VAL A 336 -4.11 -3.03 3.97
C VAL A 336 -3.27 -4.24 3.54
N ARG A 337 -2.15 -4.49 4.22
CA ARG A 337 -1.38 -5.73 4.08
C ARG A 337 -2.28 -6.97 4.24
N GLY A 338 -1.98 -8.03 3.52
CA GLY A 338 -2.77 -9.26 3.56
C GLY A 338 -2.32 -10.28 2.52
N THR A 339 -3.21 -11.20 2.19
CA THR A 339 -2.99 -12.25 1.21
C THR A 339 -4.06 -12.18 0.13
N ILE A 340 -3.66 -12.12 -1.13
CA ILE A 340 -4.56 -12.26 -2.28
C ILE A 340 -5.03 -13.72 -2.31
N VAL A 341 -6.29 -13.93 -1.98
CA VAL A 341 -6.90 -15.28 -1.90
C VAL A 341 -7.62 -15.67 -3.19
N ALA A 342 -8.03 -14.68 -3.98
CA ALA A 342 -8.61 -14.93 -5.30
C ALA A 342 -8.47 -13.72 -6.22
N ALA A 343 -8.39 -13.98 -7.52
CA ALA A 343 -8.43 -12.95 -8.55
C ALA A 343 -9.06 -13.45 -9.84
N ARG A 344 -9.49 -12.52 -10.69
CA ARG A 344 -9.96 -12.74 -12.05
C ARG A 344 -9.55 -11.55 -12.91
N PHE A 345 -9.18 -11.80 -14.17
CA PHE A 345 -9.04 -10.75 -15.19
C PHE A 345 -9.93 -11.07 -16.39
N GLY A 346 -11.10 -10.45 -16.45
CA GLY A 346 -12.16 -10.82 -17.38
C GLY A 346 -12.95 -9.64 -17.89
N ARG A 347 -13.74 -9.89 -18.94
CA ARG A 347 -14.63 -8.90 -19.57
C ARG A 347 -16.02 -9.50 -19.80
N HIS A 348 -17.04 -8.68 -19.64
CA HIS A 348 -18.41 -8.91 -20.12
C HIS A 348 -18.79 -7.76 -21.05
N GLY A 349 -18.80 -8.04 -22.36
CA GLY A 349 -18.88 -6.99 -23.37
C GLY A 349 -17.75 -5.96 -23.19
N ARG A 350 -18.11 -4.71 -22.86
CA ARG A 350 -17.15 -3.63 -22.58
C ARG A 350 -16.85 -3.43 -21.09
N SER A 351 -17.53 -4.15 -20.20
CA SER A 351 -17.36 -4.02 -18.75
C SER A 351 -16.27 -4.96 -18.25
N SER A 352 -15.40 -4.47 -17.38
CA SER A 352 -14.45 -5.30 -16.63
C SER A 352 -15.18 -6.10 -15.56
N THR A 353 -14.97 -7.42 -15.58
CA THR A 353 -15.35 -8.33 -14.50
C THR A 353 -14.14 -8.72 -13.64
N SER A 354 -13.00 -8.08 -13.87
CA SER A 354 -11.75 -8.33 -13.16
C SER A 354 -11.85 -7.90 -11.71
N PHE A 355 -11.25 -8.67 -10.81
CA PHE A 355 -11.13 -8.31 -9.40
C PHE A 355 -9.91 -8.96 -8.76
N VAL A 356 -9.53 -8.41 -7.61
CA VAL A 356 -8.62 -9.01 -6.63
C VAL A 356 -9.34 -9.01 -5.27
N LEU A 357 -9.34 -10.16 -4.60
CA LEU A 357 -9.88 -10.35 -3.26
C LEU A 357 -8.71 -10.61 -2.30
N ILE A 358 -8.62 -9.77 -1.26
CA ILE A 358 -7.52 -9.80 -0.29
C ILE A 358 -8.10 -10.17 1.08
N LYS A 359 -7.56 -11.21 1.73
CA LYS A 359 -7.79 -11.55 3.14
C LYS A 359 -6.80 -10.76 3.99
N HIS A 360 -7.29 -10.07 5.01
CA HIS A 360 -6.49 -9.29 5.94
C HIS A 360 -6.58 -9.90 7.33
N GLU A 361 -5.43 -10.09 7.97
CA GLU A 361 -5.33 -10.60 9.33
C GLU A 361 -4.49 -9.62 10.14
N LEU A 362 -5.15 -8.75 10.90
CA LEU A 362 -4.50 -7.71 11.68
C LEU A 362 -4.48 -8.08 13.15
N GLN A 363 -3.32 -7.87 13.78
CA GLN A 363 -3.21 -7.88 15.24
C GLN A 363 -3.56 -6.49 15.76
N MET A 364 -4.73 -6.37 16.41
CA MET A 364 -5.18 -5.13 16.99
C MET A 364 -5.05 -5.18 18.53
N PRO A 365 -4.96 -4.04 19.22
CA PRO A 365 -4.92 -4.01 20.69
C PRO A 365 -6.07 -4.74 21.40
N ARG A 366 -7.19 -4.98 20.71
CA ARG A 366 -8.38 -5.68 21.25
C ARG A 366 -8.52 -7.14 20.82
N GLY A 367 -7.50 -7.67 20.15
CA GLY A 367 -7.51 -9.02 19.60
C GLY A 367 -7.33 -9.04 18.08
N PRO A 368 -7.14 -10.24 17.51
CA PRO A 368 -6.99 -10.42 16.07
C PRO A 368 -8.28 -10.02 15.35
N MET A 369 -8.12 -9.51 14.13
CA MET A 369 -9.21 -9.08 13.27
C MET A 369 -9.01 -9.63 11.86
N THR A 370 -10.02 -10.35 11.37
CA THR A 370 -10.03 -10.89 10.01
C THR A 370 -11.12 -10.22 9.18
N PHE A 371 -10.74 -9.66 8.04
CA PHE A 371 -11.67 -9.05 7.08
C PHE A 371 -11.13 -9.18 5.66
N PHE A 372 -11.93 -8.78 4.69
CA PHE A 372 -11.61 -8.88 3.27
C PHE A 372 -11.78 -7.53 2.60
N SER A 373 -10.90 -7.24 1.64
CA SER A 373 -11.11 -6.16 0.67
C SER A 373 -11.31 -6.73 -0.72
N LEU A 374 -12.36 -6.27 -1.41
CA LEU A 374 -12.58 -6.56 -2.82
C LEU A 374 -12.28 -5.31 -3.65
N LEU A 375 -11.33 -5.46 -4.59
CA LEU A 375 -10.98 -4.44 -5.57
C LEU A 375 -11.38 -4.93 -6.94
N ALA A 376 -12.48 -4.40 -7.49
CA ALA A 376 -13.09 -4.88 -8.73
C ALA A 376 -13.12 -3.82 -9.83
N HIS A 377 -13.44 -4.26 -11.05
CA HIS A 377 -13.34 -3.48 -12.29
C HIS A 377 -11.90 -3.07 -12.65
N LEU A 378 -10.93 -3.92 -12.33
CA LEU A 378 -9.51 -3.73 -12.71
C LEU A 378 -9.30 -3.91 -14.21
N GLU A 379 -8.22 -3.35 -14.78
CA GLU A 379 -7.93 -3.48 -16.23
C GLU A 379 -7.62 -4.95 -16.59
N PRO A 380 -8.49 -5.64 -17.36
CA PRO A 380 -8.24 -7.01 -17.82
C PRO A 380 -7.04 -7.18 -18.76
N GLY A 381 -6.61 -6.11 -19.46
CA GLY A 381 -5.45 -6.13 -20.36
C GLY A 381 -4.12 -6.45 -19.68
N LEU A 382 -4.05 -6.40 -18.35
CA LEU A 382 -2.86 -6.79 -17.57
C LEU A 382 -2.41 -8.25 -17.83
N MET A 383 -3.31 -9.12 -18.30
CA MET A 383 -2.98 -10.51 -18.63
C MET A 383 -2.41 -10.71 -20.05
N GLU A 384 -2.36 -9.66 -20.87
CA GLU A 384 -1.72 -9.71 -22.20
C GLU A 384 -0.19 -9.87 -22.07
N ASP A 385 0.43 -9.15 -21.12
CA ASP A 385 1.84 -9.25 -20.75
C ASP A 385 2.01 -9.18 -19.22
N PRO A 386 1.74 -10.29 -18.49
CA PRO A 386 1.81 -10.29 -17.02
C PRO A 386 3.24 -10.08 -16.48
N GLU A 387 4.28 -10.38 -17.27
CA GLU A 387 5.68 -10.22 -16.90
C GLU A 387 6.11 -8.74 -16.84
N ARG A 388 5.46 -7.88 -17.64
CA ARG A 388 5.71 -6.43 -17.69
C ARG A 388 4.46 -5.63 -17.33
N SER A 389 3.64 -6.19 -16.44
CA SER A 389 2.37 -5.59 -16.06
C SER A 389 2.51 -4.41 -15.11
N GLY A 390 3.65 -4.28 -14.41
CA GLY A 390 3.83 -3.30 -13.33
C GLY A 390 3.03 -3.65 -12.08
N VAL A 391 2.59 -4.92 -11.97
CA VAL A 391 1.78 -5.45 -10.88
C VAL A 391 2.57 -6.59 -10.21
N PRO A 392 3.21 -6.33 -9.05
CA PRO A 392 4.23 -7.24 -8.49
C PRO A 392 3.78 -8.68 -8.23
N TRP A 393 2.53 -8.90 -7.85
CA TRP A 393 2.02 -10.26 -7.59
C TRP A 393 1.81 -11.06 -8.90
N LEU A 394 1.45 -10.39 -10.00
CA LEU A 394 1.37 -11.04 -11.32
C LEU A 394 2.77 -11.43 -11.83
N GLU A 395 3.73 -10.52 -11.70
CA GLU A 395 5.13 -10.77 -12.06
C GLU A 395 5.73 -11.90 -11.21
N THR A 396 5.33 -11.99 -9.94
CA THR A 396 5.69 -13.11 -9.06
C THR A 396 5.16 -14.44 -9.58
N LEU A 397 3.88 -14.53 -9.98
CA LEU A 397 3.33 -15.75 -10.58
C LEU A 397 4.09 -16.19 -11.85
N VAL A 398 4.55 -15.23 -12.66
CA VAL A 398 5.37 -15.50 -13.85
C VAL A 398 6.75 -16.04 -13.44
N ARG A 399 7.44 -15.36 -12.53
CA ARG A 399 8.77 -15.74 -12.02
C ARG A 399 8.76 -17.14 -11.41
N GLU A 400 7.74 -17.46 -10.63
CA GLU A 400 7.55 -18.76 -9.97
C GLU A 400 6.96 -19.83 -10.90
N ARG A 401 6.64 -19.47 -12.14
CA ARG A 401 6.07 -20.37 -13.16
C ARG A 401 4.78 -21.04 -12.69
N ASN A 402 3.90 -20.31 -11.99
CA ASN A 402 2.59 -20.79 -11.57
C ASN A 402 1.62 -20.88 -12.76
N ARG A 403 1.84 -21.88 -13.63
CA ARG A 403 1.11 -22.06 -14.90
C ARG A 403 -0.38 -22.22 -14.71
N ARG A 404 -0.80 -22.87 -13.61
CA ARG A 404 -2.21 -23.08 -13.29
C ARG A 404 -2.90 -21.74 -13.07
N ALA A 405 -2.42 -20.94 -12.12
CA ALA A 405 -2.98 -19.62 -11.83
C ALA A 405 -3.00 -18.73 -13.08
N LEU A 406 -1.87 -18.62 -13.78
CA LEU A 406 -1.75 -17.81 -15.00
C LEU A 406 -2.73 -18.25 -16.09
N SER A 407 -2.93 -19.55 -16.29
CA SER A 407 -3.90 -20.07 -17.26
C SER A 407 -5.34 -19.77 -16.87
N THR A 408 -5.68 -19.90 -15.58
CA THR A 408 -7.02 -19.59 -15.05
C THR A 408 -7.34 -18.10 -15.21
N LEU A 409 -6.39 -17.22 -14.88
CA LEU A 409 -6.53 -15.77 -15.03
C LEU A 409 -6.67 -15.36 -16.50
N LYS A 410 -5.86 -15.93 -17.41
CA LYS A 410 -5.95 -15.66 -18.87
C LYS A 410 -7.29 -16.08 -19.47
N LEU A 411 -7.91 -17.13 -18.94
CA LEU A 411 -9.24 -17.57 -19.36
C LEU A 411 -10.37 -16.71 -18.78
N GLY A 412 -10.06 -15.71 -17.95
CA GLY A 412 -11.06 -14.89 -17.27
C GLY A 412 -11.84 -15.65 -16.20
N ASN A 413 -11.28 -16.75 -15.68
CA ASN A 413 -11.85 -17.52 -14.58
C ASN A 413 -11.31 -17.03 -13.23
N VAL A 414 -11.99 -17.42 -12.14
CA VAL A 414 -11.51 -17.17 -10.77
C VAL A 414 -10.34 -18.09 -10.46
N ALA A 415 -9.15 -17.52 -10.26
CA ALA A 415 -8.00 -18.22 -9.73
C ALA A 415 -7.99 -18.11 -8.20
N LEU A 416 -7.78 -19.24 -7.53
CA LEU A 416 -7.51 -19.29 -6.09
C LEU A 416 -5.99 -19.13 -5.88
N LEU A 417 -5.60 -18.27 -4.95
CA LEU A 417 -4.24 -17.77 -4.78
C LEU A 417 -3.85 -17.72 -3.30
N GLU A 418 -2.56 -17.59 -3.03
CA GLU A 418 -1.99 -17.35 -1.69
C GLU A 418 -0.87 -16.31 -1.76
N GLU A 419 -1.04 -15.29 -2.62
CA GLU A 419 0.03 -14.32 -2.88
C GLU A 419 0.06 -13.23 -1.79
N PRO A 420 1.18 -13.01 -1.11
CA PRO A 420 1.29 -11.93 -0.14
C PRO A 420 1.22 -10.56 -0.83
N VAL A 421 0.59 -9.59 -0.16
CA VAL A 421 0.51 -8.20 -0.65
C VAL A 421 0.69 -7.22 0.51
N GLU A 422 1.52 -6.21 0.31
CA GLU A 422 1.80 -5.18 1.32
C GLU A 422 0.84 -4.00 1.23
N SER A 423 0.65 -3.29 2.35
CA SER A 423 -0.12 -2.04 2.40
C SER A 423 0.39 -1.04 1.34
N GLY A 424 -0.49 -0.63 0.43
CA GLY A 424 -0.19 0.33 -0.63
C GLY A 424 0.52 -0.24 -1.87
N GLU A 425 0.79 -1.54 -1.91
CA GLU A 425 1.32 -2.23 -3.10
C GLU A 425 0.28 -2.24 -4.23
N ILE A 426 0.75 -2.18 -5.47
CA ILE A 426 -0.11 -2.15 -6.66
C ILE A 426 -0.66 -3.56 -6.89
N VAL A 427 -1.99 -3.70 -7.00
CA VAL A 427 -2.67 -4.98 -7.27
C VAL A 427 -3.32 -5.04 -8.65
N GLY A 428 -3.36 -3.91 -9.35
CA GLY A 428 -3.90 -3.78 -10.69
C GLY A 428 -3.94 -2.31 -11.09
N THR A 429 -4.66 -2.01 -12.17
CA THR A 429 -4.91 -0.64 -12.63
C THR A 429 -6.40 -0.43 -12.87
N VAL A 430 -6.83 0.84 -12.91
CA VAL A 430 -8.23 1.21 -13.15
C VAL A 430 -8.68 0.68 -14.52
N GLY A 431 -9.68 -0.21 -14.52
CA GLY A 431 -10.35 -0.68 -15.71
C GLY A 431 -11.61 0.14 -16.02
N PHE A 432 -12.43 -0.38 -16.95
CA PHE A 432 -13.66 0.26 -17.38
C PHE A 432 -14.87 -0.55 -16.96
N VAL A 433 -15.83 0.06 -16.25
CA VAL A 433 -17.11 -0.57 -15.92
C VAL A 433 -18.20 -0.07 -16.87
N LYS A 434 -19.07 -0.99 -17.30
CA LYS A 434 -20.32 -0.70 -18.00
C LYS A 434 -21.40 -1.64 -17.48
N ARG A 435 -21.96 -1.30 -16.32
CA ARG A 435 -22.92 -2.11 -15.55
C ARG A 435 -24.11 -1.24 -15.16
N GLY A 436 -25.20 -1.30 -15.92
CA GLY A 436 -26.34 -0.40 -15.69
C GLY A 436 -25.93 1.07 -15.86
N SER A 437 -26.16 1.91 -14.84
CA SER A 437 -25.69 3.31 -14.85
C SER A 437 -24.24 3.46 -14.37
N GLU A 438 -23.61 2.37 -13.94
CA GLU A 438 -22.18 2.40 -13.62
C GLU A 438 -21.40 2.37 -14.92
N VAL A 439 -20.97 3.54 -15.37
CA VAL A 439 -20.29 3.69 -16.65
C VAL A 439 -19.10 4.62 -16.51
N GLY A 440 -17.92 4.08 -16.77
CA GLY A 440 -16.68 4.86 -16.82
C GLY A 440 -15.46 4.10 -16.32
N PRO A 441 -14.30 4.78 -16.31
CA PRO A 441 -13.11 4.25 -15.68
C PRO A 441 -13.24 4.36 -14.16
N GLU A 442 -13.68 3.28 -13.53
CA GLU A 442 -13.94 3.23 -12.09
C GLU A 442 -13.44 1.90 -11.52
N THR A 443 -12.99 1.93 -10.27
CA THR A 443 -12.68 0.74 -9.48
C THR A 443 -13.69 0.63 -8.35
N ARG A 444 -14.26 -0.55 -8.16
CA ARG A 444 -15.08 -0.83 -6.99
C ARG A 444 -14.20 -1.24 -5.83
N PHE A 445 -14.50 -0.69 -4.65
CA PHE A 445 -13.82 -0.97 -3.40
C PHE A 445 -14.83 -1.36 -2.33
N ASP A 446 -14.74 -2.60 -1.85
CA ASP A 446 -15.57 -3.11 -0.76
C ASP A 446 -14.68 -3.55 0.41
N ILE A 447 -15.19 -3.40 1.63
CA ILE A 447 -14.65 -4.04 2.83
C ILE A 447 -15.77 -4.83 3.51
N PHE A 448 -15.51 -6.10 3.80
CA PHE A 448 -16.46 -6.96 4.49
C PHE A 448 -15.78 -8.01 5.40
N SER A 449 -16.54 -8.60 6.32
CA SER A 449 -16.06 -9.64 7.23
C SER A 449 -17.11 -10.74 7.42
N ALA A 450 -16.64 -11.95 7.72
CA ALA A 450 -17.52 -13.08 8.06
C ALA A 450 -18.21 -12.86 9.41
N GLU A 451 -17.49 -12.26 10.36
CA GLU A 451 -17.97 -11.99 11.71
C GLU A 451 -18.11 -10.50 11.98
N ARG A 452 -18.91 -10.15 12.99
CA ARG A 452 -19.04 -8.77 13.44
C ARG A 452 -17.77 -8.31 14.12
N LEU A 453 -17.09 -7.33 13.53
CA LEU A 453 -15.81 -6.85 14.05
C LEU A 453 -15.96 -5.76 15.14
N PRO A 454 -15.10 -5.76 16.17
CA PRO A 454 -15.05 -4.74 17.22
C PRO A 454 -14.24 -3.50 16.79
N VAL A 455 -14.48 -3.02 15.56
CA VAL A 455 -13.78 -1.87 14.97
C VAL A 455 -14.22 -0.52 15.56
N ASP A 456 -15.32 -0.50 16.33
CA ASP A 456 -15.81 0.70 16.99
C ASP A 456 -15.83 0.59 18.52
N THR A 457 -15.65 1.72 19.20
CA THR A 457 -15.67 1.81 20.67
C THR A 457 -17.03 2.27 21.18
N GLY A 458 -18.14 1.65 20.74
CA GLY A 458 -19.47 2.02 21.22
C GLY A 458 -20.60 1.77 20.22
N ARG A 459 -21.48 2.77 20.05
CA ARG A 459 -22.60 2.77 19.09
C ARG A 459 -22.28 3.62 17.85
N PHE A 460 -21.01 3.63 17.42
CA PHE A 460 -20.62 4.47 16.29
C PHE A 460 -21.17 3.87 14.99
N LEU A 461 -20.96 2.57 14.79
CA LEU A 461 -21.52 1.86 13.66
C LEU A 461 -22.97 1.43 13.94
N LYS A 462 -23.82 1.56 12.91
CA LYS A 462 -25.19 1.08 12.95
C LYS A 462 -25.31 -0.21 12.13
N HIS A 463 -25.57 -1.32 12.81
CA HIS A 463 -25.74 -2.62 12.17
C HIS A 463 -27.18 -2.80 11.68
N VAL A 464 -27.32 -3.32 10.46
CA VAL A 464 -28.60 -3.51 9.78
C VAL A 464 -28.64 -4.92 9.21
N ASP A 465 -29.65 -5.70 9.59
CA ASP A 465 -29.77 -7.12 9.21
C ASP A 465 -30.61 -7.31 7.94
N ALA A 466 -29.96 -7.33 6.77
CA ALA A 466 -30.61 -7.39 5.46
C ALA A 466 -30.55 -8.78 4.81
N VAL A 467 -30.30 -9.86 5.58
CA VAL A 467 -30.19 -11.22 5.01
C VAL A 467 -31.44 -11.64 4.26
N GLN A 468 -32.63 -11.28 4.77
CA GLN A 468 -33.92 -11.61 4.14
C GLN A 468 -34.29 -10.68 2.97
N ASP A 469 -33.52 -9.62 2.74
CA ASP A 469 -33.80 -8.67 1.66
C ASP A 469 -33.41 -9.24 0.29
N GLY A 470 -32.56 -10.27 0.28
CA GLY A 470 -31.99 -10.83 -0.95
C GLY A 470 -31.07 -9.82 -1.64
N PRO A 471 -31.10 -9.67 -2.98
CA PRO A 471 -30.20 -8.77 -3.71
C PRO A 471 -30.67 -7.31 -3.68
N TRP A 472 -31.81 -7.00 -3.07
CA TRP A 472 -32.46 -5.69 -3.10
C TRP A 472 -32.35 -5.00 -1.76
N VAL A 473 -32.32 -3.67 -1.73
CA VAL A 473 -32.42 -2.94 -0.45
C VAL A 473 -33.89 -2.71 -0.11
N ARG A 474 -34.35 -3.28 1.01
CA ARG A 474 -35.73 -3.14 1.53
C ARG A 474 -35.80 -2.41 2.87
N ARG A 475 -34.70 -1.75 3.26
CA ARG A 475 -34.59 -1.04 4.54
C ARG A 475 -35.07 0.40 4.43
N GLY A 476 -36.09 0.74 5.22
CA GLY A 476 -36.73 2.05 5.23
C GLY A 476 -35.79 3.18 5.60
N MET A 477 -34.81 2.95 6.48
CA MET A 477 -33.81 3.96 6.77
C MET A 477 -33.02 4.41 5.53
N VAL A 478 -32.82 3.51 4.56
CA VAL A 478 -32.07 3.81 3.33
C VAL A 478 -33.02 4.43 2.31
N LEU A 479 -34.23 3.87 2.18
CA LEU A 479 -35.20 4.32 1.18
C LEU A 479 -35.82 5.67 1.54
N ASP A 480 -36.20 5.89 2.80
CA ASP A 480 -36.82 7.13 3.31
C ASP A 480 -35.88 8.34 3.18
N LEU A 481 -34.56 8.13 3.24
CA LEU A 481 -33.57 9.18 2.99
C LEU A 481 -33.51 9.65 1.53
N LEU A 482 -33.79 8.73 0.60
CA LEU A 482 -33.60 8.92 -0.83
C LEU A 482 -34.90 9.38 -1.51
N THR A 483 -36.04 8.92 -1.02
CA THR A 483 -37.35 9.37 -1.46
C THR A 483 -37.75 10.61 -0.66
N ARG A 484 -37.74 11.80 -1.27
CA ARG A 484 -38.48 12.95 -0.69
C ARG A 484 -39.89 12.45 -0.32
N THR A 485 -40.35 12.78 0.89
CA THR A 485 -41.64 12.32 1.46
C THR A 485 -42.72 12.19 0.39
N GLY A 486 -43.14 10.94 0.09
CA GLY A 486 -44.23 10.62 -0.84
C GLY A 486 -43.84 10.07 -2.22
N ALA A 487 -42.56 10.00 -2.59
CA ALA A 487 -42.14 9.38 -3.85
C ALA A 487 -42.10 7.83 -3.75
N LYS A 488 -42.84 7.13 -4.63
CA LYS A 488 -42.91 5.65 -4.70
C LYS A 488 -41.80 5.00 -5.55
N ARG A 489 -40.80 5.77 -6.00
CA ARG A 489 -39.88 5.39 -7.09
C ARG A 489 -38.44 5.80 -6.77
N LEU A 490 -37.46 4.95 -7.11
CA LEU A 490 -36.04 5.20 -6.87
C LEU A 490 -35.39 5.69 -8.16
N ASP A 491 -35.39 7.01 -8.35
CA ASP A 491 -34.76 7.65 -9.51
C ASP A 491 -33.22 7.63 -9.37
N PRO A 492 -32.45 7.06 -10.33
CA PRO A 492 -30.99 7.13 -10.34
C PRO A 492 -30.46 8.56 -10.16
N ALA A 493 -31.14 9.57 -10.70
CA ALA A 493 -30.78 10.97 -10.49
C ALA A 493 -31.03 11.42 -9.05
N ALA A 494 -32.06 10.90 -8.37
CA ALA A 494 -32.32 11.19 -6.96
C ALA A 494 -31.22 10.64 -6.04
N LEU A 495 -30.70 9.44 -6.31
CA LEU A 495 -29.57 8.87 -5.57
C LEU A 495 -28.31 9.73 -5.71
N ALA A 496 -27.96 10.10 -6.95
CA ALA A 496 -26.83 11.00 -7.20
C ALA A 496 -27.05 12.39 -6.57
N ASN A 497 -28.26 12.94 -6.63
CA ASN A 497 -28.61 14.22 -6.03
C ASN A 497 -28.56 14.18 -4.49
N PHE A 498 -28.95 13.06 -3.86
CA PHE A 498 -28.84 12.87 -2.43
C PHE A 498 -27.38 12.97 -1.98
N PHE A 499 -26.49 12.25 -2.66
CA PHE A 499 -25.06 12.25 -2.33
C PHE A 499 -24.36 13.58 -2.61
N ARG A 500 -24.91 14.40 -3.52
CA ARG A 500 -24.48 15.79 -3.77
C ARG A 500 -25.21 16.83 -2.92
N SER A 501 -26.12 16.42 -2.03
CA SER A 501 -26.88 17.35 -1.21
C SER A 501 -26.09 17.83 0.01
N ASP A 502 -26.48 18.99 0.53
CA ASP A 502 -25.93 19.57 1.76
C ASP A 502 -26.40 18.85 3.04
N ASN A 503 -27.21 17.78 2.93
CA ASN A 503 -27.68 16.99 4.06
C ASN A 503 -26.58 16.04 4.56
N LEU A 504 -25.57 16.62 5.21
CA LEU A 504 -24.43 15.88 5.74
C LEU A 504 -24.84 14.83 6.78
N ASP A 505 -25.83 15.13 7.62
CA ASP A 505 -26.31 14.22 8.66
C ASP A 505 -26.84 12.91 8.06
N ALA A 506 -27.71 12.99 7.04
CA ALA A 506 -28.20 11.82 6.33
C ALA A 506 -27.08 11.02 5.65
N ARG A 507 -26.13 11.70 5.00
CA ARG A 507 -24.96 11.02 4.40
C ARG A 507 -24.11 10.33 5.46
N GLN A 508 -23.90 10.97 6.61
CA GLN A 508 -23.13 10.39 7.72
C GLN A 508 -23.80 9.16 8.33
N ALA A 509 -25.13 9.11 8.40
CA ALA A 509 -25.82 7.89 8.81
C ALA A 509 -25.53 6.71 7.87
N LEU A 510 -25.58 6.92 6.55
CA LEU A 510 -25.26 5.87 5.58
C LEU A 510 -23.78 5.45 5.64
N ARG A 511 -22.86 6.42 5.78
CA ARG A 511 -21.42 6.15 5.93
C ARG A 511 -21.09 5.31 7.15
N ARG A 512 -21.92 5.34 8.20
CA ARG A 512 -21.74 4.60 9.45
C ARG A 512 -22.49 3.27 9.50
N MET A 513 -23.16 2.89 8.43
CA MET A 513 -23.94 1.67 8.39
C MET A 513 -23.05 0.44 8.15
N VAL A 514 -23.45 -0.68 8.76
CA VAL A 514 -22.89 -2.02 8.52
C VAL A 514 -24.03 -2.92 8.08
N LEU A 515 -23.95 -3.44 6.87
CA LEU A 515 -24.95 -4.34 6.30
C LEU A 515 -24.59 -5.78 6.62
N HIS A 516 -25.47 -6.50 7.31
CA HIS A 516 -25.40 -7.96 7.41
C HIS A 516 -26.28 -8.55 6.31
N HIS A 517 -25.69 -9.13 5.27
CA HIS A 517 -26.40 -9.51 4.04
C HIS A 517 -25.69 -10.65 3.30
N ALA A 518 -26.40 -11.32 2.39
CA ALA A 518 -25.78 -12.22 1.44
C ALA A 518 -25.04 -11.42 0.37
N HIS A 519 -23.73 -11.64 0.19
CA HIS A 519 -22.90 -10.85 -0.71
C HIS A 519 -23.46 -10.88 -2.15
N GLU A 520 -23.63 -9.70 -2.76
CA GLU A 520 -24.35 -9.53 -4.05
C GLU A 520 -23.73 -10.29 -5.24
N TRP A 521 -22.44 -10.63 -5.14
CA TRP A 521 -21.68 -11.41 -6.14
C TRP A 521 -21.35 -12.83 -5.67
N GLY A 522 -22.21 -13.36 -4.80
CA GLY A 522 -22.29 -14.77 -4.44
C GLY A 522 -23.19 -15.59 -5.35
N ASP A 523 -22.94 -16.90 -5.43
CA ASP A 523 -23.71 -17.83 -6.25
C ASP A 523 -24.98 -18.38 -5.56
N LYS A 524 -25.18 -18.14 -4.25
CA LYS A 524 -26.28 -18.77 -3.48
C LYS A 524 -27.68 -18.29 -3.79
N LEU A 525 -27.86 -17.01 -4.13
CA LEU A 525 -29.18 -16.49 -4.49
C LEU A 525 -29.71 -17.17 -5.77
N GLY A 526 -28.82 -17.53 -6.70
CA GLY A 526 -29.17 -18.19 -7.96
C GLY A 526 -30.10 -17.38 -8.89
N PRO A 527 -30.21 -17.76 -10.18
CA PRO A 527 -31.07 -17.04 -11.12
C PRO A 527 -32.55 -17.18 -10.76
N ALA A 528 -33.00 -18.36 -10.31
CA ALA A 528 -34.42 -18.60 -10.05
C ALA A 528 -34.98 -17.70 -8.93
N ALA A 529 -34.27 -17.56 -7.81
CA ALA A 529 -34.72 -16.69 -6.72
C ALA A 529 -34.65 -15.21 -7.11
N PHE A 530 -33.62 -14.81 -7.87
CA PHE A 530 -33.53 -13.45 -8.40
C PHE A 530 -34.74 -13.10 -9.28
N LEU A 531 -35.08 -13.95 -10.26
CA LEU A 531 -36.19 -13.73 -11.20
C LEU A 531 -37.57 -13.71 -10.51
N ALA A 532 -37.69 -14.37 -9.36
CA ALA A 532 -38.90 -14.40 -8.54
C ALA A 532 -39.08 -13.17 -7.63
N SER A 533 -38.13 -12.23 -7.64
CA SER A 533 -38.17 -11.04 -6.77
C SER A 533 -39.38 -10.14 -7.10
N PRO A 534 -40.15 -9.68 -6.09
CA PRO A 534 -41.25 -8.73 -6.28
C PRO A 534 -40.84 -7.44 -7.01
N GLU A 535 -39.59 -7.01 -6.86
CA GLU A 535 -39.03 -5.82 -7.51
C GLU A 535 -39.06 -5.91 -9.05
N LEU A 536 -39.07 -7.13 -9.60
CA LEU A 536 -39.13 -7.40 -11.03
C LEU A 536 -40.56 -7.62 -11.56
N GLU A 537 -41.59 -7.51 -10.71
CA GLU A 537 -42.98 -7.66 -11.12
C GLU A 537 -43.36 -6.63 -12.18
N GLY A 538 -43.98 -7.09 -13.27
CA GLY A 538 -44.33 -6.27 -14.43
C GLY A 538 -43.34 -6.32 -15.59
N LEU A 539 -42.15 -6.92 -15.42
CA LEU A 539 -41.23 -7.22 -16.53
C LEU A 539 -41.54 -8.54 -17.22
N SER A 540 -41.20 -8.64 -18.50
CA SER A 540 -41.19 -9.92 -19.22
C SER A 540 -40.10 -10.84 -18.66
N GLU A 541 -40.28 -12.16 -18.75
CA GLU A 541 -39.25 -13.12 -18.32
C GLU A 541 -37.91 -12.95 -19.04
N ALA A 542 -37.93 -12.46 -20.29
CA ALA A 542 -36.72 -12.15 -21.04
C ALA A 542 -35.98 -10.95 -20.42
N ASP A 543 -36.70 -9.89 -20.07
CA ASP A 543 -36.12 -8.69 -19.45
C ASP A 543 -35.58 -8.98 -18.06
N LYS A 544 -36.29 -9.79 -17.25
CA LYS A 544 -35.81 -10.22 -15.94
C LYS A 544 -34.48 -10.97 -16.03
N ARG A 545 -34.36 -11.88 -17.01
CA ARG A 545 -33.11 -12.61 -17.28
C ARG A 545 -32.01 -11.67 -17.75
N HIS A 546 -32.35 -10.71 -18.60
CA HIS A 546 -31.39 -9.71 -19.06
C HIS A 546 -30.82 -8.89 -17.89
N VAL A 547 -31.65 -8.45 -16.94
CA VAL A 547 -31.18 -7.75 -15.72
C VAL A 547 -30.21 -8.64 -14.94
N PHE A 548 -30.53 -9.92 -14.72
CA PHE A 548 -29.62 -10.83 -14.02
C PHE A 548 -28.29 -11.03 -14.76
N ASP A 549 -28.35 -11.19 -16.08
CA ASP A 549 -27.22 -11.48 -16.96
C ASP A 549 -26.29 -10.28 -17.14
N GLU A 550 -26.79 -9.05 -16.96
CA GLU A 550 -26.00 -7.82 -17.00
C GLU A 550 -25.54 -7.37 -15.61
N ALA A 551 -26.38 -7.51 -14.58
CA ALA A 551 -26.09 -6.94 -13.25
C ALA A 551 -25.34 -7.91 -12.33
N ILE A 552 -25.65 -9.21 -12.37
CA ILE A 552 -25.21 -10.16 -11.35
C ILE A 552 -24.26 -11.19 -11.93
N ARG A 553 -24.74 -12.01 -12.88
CA ARG A 553 -24.04 -13.21 -13.37
C ARG A 553 -22.56 -12.99 -13.73
N PRO A 554 -22.17 -11.93 -14.48
CA PRO A 554 -20.78 -11.78 -14.92
C PRO A 554 -19.81 -11.44 -13.79
N TYR A 555 -20.32 -10.91 -12.68
CA TYR A 555 -19.51 -10.43 -11.55
C TYR A 555 -19.39 -11.46 -10.43
N VAL A 556 -20.25 -12.49 -10.42
CA VAL A 556 -20.18 -13.59 -9.44
C VAL A 556 -18.76 -14.14 -9.39
N PHE A 557 -18.18 -14.11 -8.19
CA PHE A 557 -16.86 -14.66 -7.92
C PHE A 557 -16.87 -15.66 -6.77
N TRP A 558 -17.84 -15.51 -5.87
CA TRP A 558 -17.89 -16.28 -4.65
C TRP A 558 -18.68 -17.56 -4.85
N ASN A 559 -17.95 -18.67 -4.84
CA ASN A 559 -18.48 -20.02 -4.93
C ASN A 559 -18.01 -20.88 -3.74
N ALA A 560 -18.43 -22.15 -3.71
CA ALA A 560 -18.05 -23.08 -2.64
C ALA A 560 -16.54 -23.30 -2.53
N ALA A 561 -15.82 -23.39 -3.66
CA ALA A 561 -14.37 -23.59 -3.66
C ALA A 561 -13.62 -22.40 -3.06
N LEU A 562 -14.07 -21.16 -3.33
CA LEU A 562 -13.52 -19.97 -2.68
C LEU A 562 -13.84 -19.93 -1.19
N SER A 563 -15.04 -20.39 -0.80
CA SER A 563 -15.45 -20.44 0.61
C SER A 563 -14.51 -21.33 1.41
N GLU A 564 -14.24 -22.52 0.91
CA GLU A 564 -13.29 -23.46 1.51
C GLU A 564 -11.85 -22.94 1.49
N HIS A 565 -11.39 -22.34 0.39
CA HIS A 565 -10.02 -21.84 0.25
C HIS A 565 -9.69 -20.65 1.15
N ALA A 566 -10.64 -19.72 1.32
CA ALA A 566 -10.40 -18.44 1.96
C ALA A 566 -10.99 -18.32 3.38
N ASP A 567 -11.52 -19.42 3.94
CA ASP A 567 -12.30 -19.44 5.19
C ASP A 567 -13.49 -18.46 5.16
N LEU A 568 -14.14 -18.37 4.01
CA LEU A 568 -15.31 -17.53 3.80
C LEU A 568 -16.59 -18.33 4.09
N PRO A 569 -17.64 -17.70 4.66
CA PRO A 569 -18.85 -18.41 5.07
C PRO A 569 -19.56 -19.06 3.87
N ALA A 570 -19.92 -20.33 4.01
CA ALA A 570 -20.50 -21.13 2.93
C ALA A 570 -21.89 -20.65 2.49
N ASP A 571 -22.63 -19.95 3.35
CA ASP A 571 -23.91 -19.30 3.04
C ASP A 571 -23.73 -17.92 2.38
N GLN A 572 -22.49 -17.42 2.31
CA GLN A 572 -22.09 -16.15 1.71
C GLN A 572 -22.69 -14.93 2.41
N VAL A 573 -23.09 -15.08 3.66
CA VAL A 573 -23.60 -14.00 4.51
C VAL A 573 -22.44 -13.29 5.21
N VAL A 574 -22.39 -11.97 5.10
CA VAL A 574 -21.28 -11.13 5.60
C VAL A 574 -21.76 -9.83 6.20
N TYR A 575 -20.86 -9.19 6.95
CA TYR A 575 -20.95 -7.80 7.35
C TYR A 575 -20.17 -6.93 6.36
N SER A 576 -20.84 -6.11 5.56
CA SER A 576 -20.22 -5.12 4.66
C SER A 576 -20.24 -3.73 5.27
N TYR A 577 -19.13 -3.01 5.12
CA TYR A 577 -18.89 -1.70 5.71
C TYR A 577 -18.72 -0.66 4.61
N ASN A 578 -19.05 0.60 4.90
CA ASN A 578 -18.48 1.68 4.09
C ASN A 578 -16.95 1.64 4.26
N PRO A 579 -16.19 1.41 3.18
CA PRO A 579 -14.77 1.09 3.31
C PRO A 579 -13.94 2.31 3.73
N ILE A 580 -14.37 3.54 3.40
CA ILE A 580 -13.69 4.77 3.83
C ILE A 580 -13.86 4.95 5.34
N THR A 581 -15.08 4.76 5.86
CA THR A 581 -15.35 4.80 7.30
C THR A 581 -14.55 3.74 8.05
N PHE A 582 -14.49 2.52 7.49
CA PHE A 582 -13.75 1.42 8.10
C PHE A 582 -12.25 1.74 8.23
N LEU A 583 -11.61 2.18 7.15
CA LEU A 583 -10.20 2.57 7.19
C LEU A 583 -9.94 3.77 8.12
N ALA A 584 -10.85 4.74 8.18
CA ALA A 584 -10.76 5.87 9.12
C ALA A 584 -10.84 5.42 10.58
N LEU A 585 -11.69 4.42 10.90
CA LEU A 585 -11.80 3.85 12.24
C LEU A 585 -10.53 3.08 12.63
N LEU A 586 -9.95 2.31 11.72
CA LEU A 586 -8.67 1.64 11.96
C LEU A 586 -7.55 2.67 12.20
N ALA A 587 -7.49 3.73 11.39
CA ALA A 587 -6.54 4.83 11.57
C ALA A 587 -6.71 5.50 12.93
N ALA A 588 -7.95 5.78 13.35
CA ALA A 588 -8.24 6.39 14.64
C ALA A 588 -7.87 5.48 15.82
N GLN A 589 -8.18 4.18 15.73
CA GLN A 589 -7.80 3.21 16.75
C GLN A 589 -6.28 3.11 16.89
N GLN A 590 -5.55 3.10 15.77
CA GLN A 590 -4.10 3.06 15.78
C GLN A 590 -3.48 4.35 16.32
N ALA A 591 -4.08 5.51 16.03
CA ALA A 591 -3.70 6.80 16.59
C ALA A 591 -4.17 7.01 18.05
N ASN A 592 -4.79 5.99 18.67
CA ASN A 592 -5.40 6.07 20.00
C ASN A 592 -6.34 7.29 20.16
N THR A 593 -7.11 7.59 19.12
CA THR A 593 -8.09 8.67 19.08
C THR A 593 -9.48 8.14 18.72
N ARG A 594 -10.50 8.99 18.82
CA ARG A 594 -11.90 8.66 18.47
C ARG A 594 -12.40 9.61 17.40
N LEU A 595 -13.10 9.07 16.40
CA LEU A 595 -13.81 9.89 15.40
C LEU A 595 -15.11 10.44 16.00
N ARG A 596 -15.31 11.75 15.91
CA ARG A 596 -16.51 12.46 16.37
C ARG A 596 -17.34 12.95 15.19
N TRP A 597 -17.90 12.00 14.43
CA TRP A 597 -18.85 12.35 13.37
C TRP A 597 -20.26 12.50 13.94
N PRO A 598 -21.08 13.45 13.42
CA PRO A 598 -22.47 13.60 13.83
C PRO A 598 -23.22 12.27 13.77
N ALA A 599 -24.02 12.00 14.81
CA ALA A 599 -24.96 10.90 14.80
C ALA A 599 -26.28 11.39 14.21
N ALA A 600 -26.57 10.97 12.99
CA ALA A 600 -27.94 11.00 12.49
C ALA A 600 -28.58 9.67 12.90
N ASP A 601 -29.46 9.74 13.90
CA ASP A 601 -30.21 8.59 14.36
C ASP A 601 -31.41 8.40 13.43
N ILE A 602 -31.21 7.65 12.35
CA ILE A 602 -32.29 7.33 11.42
C ILE A 602 -32.96 6.08 11.96
N ALA A 603 -34.25 6.09 12.28
CA ALA A 603 -34.94 4.89 12.74
C ALA A 603 -34.92 3.80 11.64
N ASP A 604 -34.64 2.55 12.02
CA ASP A 604 -34.80 1.40 11.11
C ASP A 604 -36.25 0.95 11.08
N ARG A 605 -36.78 0.66 9.90
CA ARG A 605 -38.08 0.01 9.70
C ARG A 605 -38.05 -0.76 8.38
N ASP A 606 -38.74 -1.88 8.33
CA ASP A 606 -38.94 -2.62 7.09
C ASP A 606 -39.89 -1.85 6.16
N VAL A 607 -39.58 -1.84 4.86
CA VAL A 607 -40.46 -1.30 3.83
C VAL A 607 -41.00 -2.45 3.00
N VAL A 608 -42.29 -2.39 2.70
CA VAL A 608 -42.96 -3.37 1.84
C VAL A 608 -42.31 -3.33 0.45
N PRO A 609 -41.88 -4.48 -0.12
CA PRO A 609 -41.39 -4.54 -1.49
C PRO A 609 -42.40 -3.93 -2.46
N LEU A 610 -41.95 -3.01 -3.33
CA LEU A 610 -42.77 -2.40 -4.37
C LEU A 610 -42.21 -2.80 -5.73
N ALA A 611 -43.08 -3.10 -6.69
CA ALA A 611 -42.68 -3.38 -8.07
C ALA A 611 -41.89 -2.20 -8.66
N ARG A 612 -40.69 -2.47 -9.19
CA ARG A 612 -39.75 -1.47 -9.73
C ARG A 612 -39.54 -1.61 -11.24
N ALA A 613 -40.44 -2.29 -11.97
CA ALA A 613 -40.29 -2.52 -13.41
C ALA A 613 -39.99 -1.24 -14.24
N ALA A 614 -40.55 -0.08 -13.86
CA ALA A 614 -40.29 1.18 -14.54
C ALA A 614 -38.86 1.73 -14.34
N ASP A 615 -38.14 1.28 -13.30
CA ASP A 615 -36.79 1.73 -12.89
C ASP A 615 -35.65 0.92 -13.51
N LEU A 616 -35.98 -0.16 -14.21
CA LEU A 616 -34.99 -1.12 -14.73
C LEU A 616 -34.52 -0.79 -16.16
N ALA A 617 -35.00 0.31 -16.74
CA ALA A 617 -34.50 0.85 -18.01
C ALA A 617 -32.99 1.12 -17.98
N VAL A 618 -32.42 1.36 -16.79
CA VAL A 618 -30.97 1.50 -16.59
C VAL A 618 -30.18 0.26 -16.99
N TRP A 619 -30.79 -0.93 -16.87
CA TRP A 619 -30.15 -2.21 -17.20
C TRP A 619 -30.33 -2.59 -18.67
N THR A 620 -31.42 -2.14 -19.31
CA THR A 620 -31.72 -2.44 -20.73
C THR A 620 -31.25 -1.35 -21.70
N THR A 621 -31.24 -0.09 -21.27
CA THR A 621 -30.80 1.09 -22.05
C THR A 621 -29.90 1.97 -21.18
N PRO A 622 -28.64 1.58 -20.95
CA PRO A 622 -27.75 2.34 -20.07
C PRO A 622 -27.51 3.75 -20.63
N PRO A 623 -27.43 4.78 -19.77
CA PRO A 623 -27.21 6.16 -20.21
C PRO A 623 -25.88 6.29 -20.97
N ALA A 624 -25.83 7.23 -21.91
CA ALA A 624 -24.60 7.54 -22.62
C ALA A 624 -23.52 8.00 -21.63
N PHE A 625 -22.30 7.48 -21.80
CA PHE A 625 -21.14 7.98 -21.07
C PHE A 625 -20.93 9.45 -21.42
N ILE A 626 -21.06 10.33 -20.44
CA ILE A 626 -20.61 11.72 -20.55
C ILE A 626 -19.19 11.75 -19.95
N PRO A 627 -18.14 11.95 -20.75
CA PRO A 627 -16.81 12.17 -20.22
C PRO A 627 -16.89 13.38 -19.29
N LEU A 628 -16.53 13.21 -18.02
CA LEU A 628 -16.19 14.36 -17.20
C LEU A 628 -14.97 15.02 -17.84
N GLU A 629 -15.00 16.35 -17.95
CA GLU A 629 -13.82 17.13 -18.32
C GLU A 629 -12.65 16.73 -17.43
N ALA A 630 -11.45 16.79 -18.01
CA ALA A 630 -10.21 16.25 -17.46
C ALA A 630 -10.04 16.55 -15.95
N PRO A 631 -9.45 15.62 -15.17
CA PRO A 631 -9.20 15.86 -13.77
C PRO A 631 -8.32 17.10 -13.57
N LEU A 632 -8.66 17.92 -12.58
CA LEU A 632 -7.90 19.10 -12.13
C LEU A 632 -6.45 18.80 -11.73
N PHE A 633 -6.08 17.52 -11.59
CA PHE A 633 -4.72 17.09 -11.29
C PHE A 633 -4.40 15.82 -12.07
N GLY A 634 -3.35 15.88 -12.88
CA GLY A 634 -2.78 14.70 -13.54
C GLY A 634 -2.18 13.74 -12.51
N PRO A 635 -1.80 12.52 -12.94
CA PRO A 635 -0.98 11.65 -12.10
C PRO A 635 0.27 12.40 -11.66
N LEU A 636 0.77 12.12 -10.46
CA LEU A 636 2.12 12.51 -10.08
C LEU A 636 3.06 11.97 -11.17
N VAL A 637 3.63 12.88 -11.96
CA VAL A 637 4.75 12.57 -12.83
C VAL A 637 5.86 12.16 -11.87
N GLU A 638 6.09 10.86 -11.72
CA GLU A 638 7.31 10.39 -11.09
C GLU A 638 8.44 10.94 -11.95
N LEU A 639 9.19 11.90 -11.41
CA LEU A 639 10.44 12.33 -12.01
C LEU A 639 11.24 11.06 -12.22
N GLU A 640 11.50 10.74 -13.49
CA GLU A 640 12.35 9.64 -13.89
C GLU A 640 13.74 9.92 -13.31
N ILE A 641 14.06 9.26 -12.20
CA ILE A 641 15.37 9.38 -11.56
C ILE A 641 16.30 8.47 -12.36
N VAL A 642 17.17 9.07 -13.15
CA VAL A 642 18.28 8.38 -13.80
C VAL A 642 19.46 8.40 -12.83
N PRO A 643 19.94 7.24 -12.35
CA PRO A 643 21.13 7.18 -11.50
C PRO A 643 22.33 7.82 -12.20
N ARG A 644 23.02 8.71 -11.48
CA ARG A 644 24.22 9.40 -11.94
C ARG A 644 25.39 8.43 -12.08
N LYS A 645 26.35 8.74 -12.95
CA LYS A 645 27.64 8.03 -12.95
C LYS A 645 28.39 8.34 -11.67
N ARG A 646 29.20 7.40 -11.17
CA ARG A 646 29.94 7.57 -9.92
C ARG A 646 30.85 8.81 -9.97
N GLU A 647 31.44 9.08 -11.13
CA GLU A 647 32.35 10.20 -11.36
C GLU A 647 31.63 11.56 -11.35
N GLU A 648 30.32 11.58 -11.60
CA GLU A 648 29.46 12.78 -11.56
C GLU A 648 29.01 13.13 -10.13
N ILE A 649 29.14 12.20 -9.18
CA ILE A 649 28.86 12.44 -7.77
C ILE A 649 30.11 13.07 -7.13
N PRO A 650 30.01 14.27 -6.54
CA PRO A 650 31.18 14.94 -5.98
C PRO A 650 31.68 14.23 -4.72
N LEU A 651 32.98 13.97 -4.65
CA LEU A 651 33.63 13.51 -3.40
C LEU A 651 33.85 14.71 -2.49
N ILE A 652 33.15 14.76 -1.35
CA ILE A 652 33.24 15.85 -0.38
C ILE A 652 33.65 15.26 0.97
N GLU A 653 34.90 15.47 1.36
CA GLU A 653 35.44 15.08 2.65
C GLU A 653 35.11 16.15 3.70
N LEU A 654 34.35 15.77 4.73
CA LEU A 654 34.03 16.62 5.87
C LEU A 654 34.63 16.02 7.15
N PRO A 655 34.91 16.82 8.19
CA PRO A 655 35.33 16.29 9.48
C PRO A 655 34.29 15.32 10.03
N THR A 656 34.77 14.24 10.65
CA THR A 656 33.91 13.25 11.32
C THR A 656 32.99 13.93 12.32
N LEU A 657 31.76 13.45 12.43
CA LEU A 657 30.92 13.75 13.58
C LEU A 657 31.64 13.15 14.80
N GLU A 658 32.07 13.98 15.75
CA GLU A 658 32.59 13.46 17.01
C GLU A 658 31.49 12.61 17.65
N ARG A 659 31.84 11.39 18.07
CA ARG A 659 30.89 10.39 18.60
C ARG A 659 30.37 10.80 19.98
#